data_AF-A0A818TRV8-F1
#
_entry.id   AF-A0A818TRV8-F1
#
_cell.length_a   1.000
_cell.length_b   1.000
_cell.length_c   1.000
_cell.angle_alpha   90.00
_cell.angle_beta   90.00
_cell.angle_gamma   90.00
#
_symmetry.space_group_name_H-M   'P 1'
#
loop_
_entity.id
_entity.type
_entity.pdbx_description
1 polymer ?
#
loop_
_entity_poly.entity_id
_entity_poly.type
_entity_poly.pdbx_seq_one_letter_code
_entity_poly.pdbx_strand_id
1 'polypeptide(L)'
;MTKKQKISKQNEKDHRPFRYQSLHERLNNININVVHRIRYHDTNNLQDTDDLIRTSYFHQSLQHWSTLNFSEAYSKIYQKLLPLANSLEQVIYNREQIILLIRQSLNEYNPLIIETLLDLIVQLARDLQSDFYIYYKQYLFTDIINLLINSKKQQQNEINTQLLEQIFQCLTYLFKYLWRIMLKDLANLYELYSKYLFSSKIINTLTTNYEYIRSFAAESFAYLLRKIENYQSFIDYLFNTKERDENELDSLVLVFSETCKNVQSTFHSCTKSLLLCLLKKIIEKPEIIQLCIKKIYLLLIQHTNKQYVEILWNCLMIVYRTINHNNINDYLIYEIFYEIFQLLIDHKMIIDIDLCYEFLTIIKINEYNEFLKIHYKTIFKLMKQITINKQIIEIYYQFVEQTSSLVLYQETRKIFQCDLNEKLSNEFYISLWKQLLKKTNNQQEIINYFVDYIIIERKNFNMILSLNDNDQTILDKINLLKTKKKFLIKDKITENGLKLIQIFIQNTLSMIDDTQILLTGQLWRALILLNSLSEKDSNTLLFTNTHLEKLSSQLINEPLPSSSSSSIIALTLLELISSNQLFSTTFWYTILKQEFQSELYLFCTRISFLINNTEEDYFDKFIELLKINLSSFNSNIRLLSLYMTLNEYVLIKIFLII
;
A
#
# COMPACT_ATOMS: atom_id res chain seq x y z
N MET A 1 36.81 25.75 5.02
CA MET A 1 36.36 24.55 4.28
C MET A 1 34.94 24.79 3.77
N THR A 2 34.82 25.25 2.53
CA THR A 2 33.53 25.49 1.88
C THR A 2 32.89 24.15 1.52
N LYS A 3 31.69 23.88 2.04
CA LYS A 3 30.89 22.70 1.68
C LYS A 3 30.64 22.73 0.17
N LYS A 4 31.21 21.76 -0.56
CA LYS A 4 30.85 21.52 -1.96
C LYS A 4 29.34 21.30 -2.05
N GLN A 5 28.69 22.11 -2.88
CA GLN A 5 27.28 21.95 -3.22
C GLN A 5 27.06 20.53 -3.76
N LYS A 6 26.05 19.83 -3.24
CA LYS A 6 25.61 18.53 -3.77
C LYS A 6 25.01 18.76 -5.17
N ILE A 7 25.80 18.46 -6.19
CA ILE A 7 25.37 18.41 -7.57
C ILE A 7 24.42 17.20 -7.73
N SER A 8 23.31 17.36 -8.45
CA SER A 8 22.38 16.25 -8.72
C SER A 8 23.05 15.17 -9.57
N LYS A 9 22.67 13.89 -9.41
CA LYS A 9 23.27 12.74 -10.12
C LYS A 9 23.24 12.86 -11.66
N GLN A 10 22.32 13.67 -12.22
CA GLN A 10 22.28 13.97 -13.66
C GLN A 10 23.37 14.97 -14.06
N ASN A 11 23.57 16.05 -13.30
CA ASN A 11 24.61 17.04 -13.57
C ASN A 11 26.04 16.47 -13.40
N GLU A 12 26.22 15.43 -12.58
CA GLU A 12 27.50 14.69 -12.51
C GLU A 12 27.79 13.84 -13.77
N LYS A 13 26.76 13.41 -14.54
CA LYS A 13 26.96 12.66 -15.79
C LYS A 13 27.60 13.53 -16.87
N ASP A 14 27.23 14.81 -16.94
CA ASP A 14 27.68 15.72 -18.00
C ASP A 14 29.13 16.20 -17.82
N HIS A 15 29.67 16.15 -16.60
CA HIS A 15 31.01 16.67 -16.29
C HIS A 15 32.12 15.61 -16.25
N ARG A 16 31.81 14.31 -16.27
CA ARG A 16 32.81 13.23 -16.23
C ARG A 16 32.46 12.10 -17.21
N PRO A 17 33.07 12.08 -18.42
CA PRO A 17 32.74 11.08 -19.45
C PRO A 17 33.14 9.66 -19.04
N PHE A 18 34.20 9.51 -18.25
CA PHE A 18 34.60 8.24 -17.65
C PHE A 18 34.33 8.26 -16.15
N ARG A 19 33.45 7.37 -15.70
CA ARG A 19 33.11 7.20 -14.29
C ARG A 19 32.89 5.74 -13.97
N TYR A 20 33.21 5.36 -12.74
CA TYR A 20 32.83 4.06 -12.22
C TYR A 20 31.30 3.95 -12.21
N GLN A 21 30.78 2.83 -12.71
CA GLN A 21 29.38 2.45 -12.57
C GLN A 21 29.33 1.17 -11.75
N SER A 22 28.55 1.16 -10.68
CA SER A 22 28.32 -0.05 -9.91
C SER A 22 27.61 -1.12 -10.76
N LEU A 23 27.73 -2.40 -10.38
CA LEU A 23 27.05 -3.50 -11.07
C LEU A 23 25.53 -3.26 -11.19
N HIS A 24 24.88 -2.80 -10.12
CA HIS A 24 23.45 -2.45 -10.14
C HIS A 24 23.14 -1.31 -11.12
N GLU A 25 23.97 -0.27 -11.17
CA GLU A 25 23.79 0.82 -12.15
C GLU A 25 23.96 0.33 -13.58
N ARG A 26 24.93 -0.55 -13.83
CA ARG A 26 25.15 -1.16 -15.15
C ARG A 26 23.95 -2.01 -15.55
N LEU A 27 23.45 -2.89 -14.67
CA LEU A 27 22.27 -3.71 -14.93
C LEU A 27 21.02 -2.86 -15.20
N ASN A 28 20.80 -1.78 -14.43
CA ASN A 28 19.67 -0.87 -14.66
C ASN A 28 19.76 -0.11 -16.00
N ASN A 29 20.96 0.05 -16.57
CA ASN A 29 21.16 0.76 -17.84
C ASN A 29 21.11 -0.16 -19.06
N ILE A 30 21.06 -1.49 -18.87
CA ILE A 30 20.94 -2.44 -19.99
C ILE A 30 19.62 -2.18 -20.71
N ASN A 31 19.69 -2.02 -22.03
CA ASN A 31 18.52 -1.92 -22.89
C ASN A 31 18.52 -3.08 -23.89
N ILE A 32 17.60 -4.02 -23.70
CA ILE A 32 17.46 -5.21 -24.56
C ILE A 32 16.53 -4.94 -25.74
N ASN A 33 15.76 -3.85 -25.71
CA ASN A 33 14.84 -3.51 -26.77
C ASN A 33 15.60 -3.16 -28.07
N VAL A 34 15.61 -4.16 -28.93
CA VAL A 34 16.28 -4.20 -30.22
C VAL A 34 15.41 -3.65 -31.35
N VAL A 35 14.10 -3.56 -31.14
CA VAL A 35 13.10 -3.30 -32.20
C VAL A 35 13.29 -1.94 -32.87
N HIS A 36 13.82 -0.97 -32.12
CA HIS A 36 14.05 0.40 -32.60
C HIS A 36 15.51 0.65 -33.03
N ARG A 37 16.40 -0.35 -32.96
CA ARG A 37 17.80 -0.20 -33.35
C ARG A 37 17.97 -0.53 -34.84
N ILE A 38 18.52 0.42 -35.58
CA ILE A 38 18.95 0.22 -36.97
C ILE A 38 20.35 -0.39 -36.90
N ARG A 39 20.54 -1.61 -37.44
CA ARG A 39 21.87 -2.23 -37.54
C ARG A 39 22.52 -1.89 -38.88
N TYR A 40 23.85 -2.02 -38.92
CA TYR A 40 24.67 -1.88 -40.12
C TYR A 40 24.16 -2.73 -41.30
N HIS A 41 23.78 -4.00 -41.03
CA HIS A 41 23.19 -4.89 -42.03
C HIS A 41 21.79 -4.47 -42.51
N ASP A 42 21.10 -3.57 -41.80
CA ASP A 42 19.80 -3.04 -42.24
C ASP A 42 19.97 -1.79 -43.14
N THR A 43 21.12 -1.10 -43.10
CA THR A 43 21.38 0.14 -43.87
C THR A 43 22.10 -0.08 -45.19
N ASN A 44 23.01 -1.04 -45.27
CA ASN A 44 23.77 -1.29 -46.50
C ASN A 44 22.96 -2.02 -47.58
N ASN A 45 21.75 -2.48 -47.26
CA ASN A 45 20.91 -3.32 -48.11
C ASN A 45 19.86 -2.53 -48.93
N LEU A 46 19.96 -1.20 -48.99
CA LEU A 46 18.98 -0.35 -49.68
C LEU A 46 19.36 0.04 -51.11
N GLN A 47 20.53 -0.38 -51.62
CA GLN A 47 21.03 0.11 -52.91
C GLN A 47 20.91 -0.88 -54.10
N ASP A 48 20.90 -2.20 -53.89
CA ASP A 48 20.84 -3.17 -55.00
C ASP A 48 19.79 -4.26 -54.76
N THR A 49 18.62 -4.18 -55.43
CA THR A 49 17.46 -5.05 -55.15
C THR A 49 17.55 -6.47 -55.72
N ASP A 50 18.40 -6.70 -56.72
CA ASP A 50 18.48 -7.99 -57.43
C ASP A 50 19.47 -8.98 -56.79
N ASP A 51 20.51 -8.50 -56.10
CA ASP A 51 21.49 -9.35 -55.40
C ASP A 51 20.99 -9.83 -54.01
N LEU A 52 20.03 -9.13 -53.41
CA LEU A 52 19.51 -9.42 -52.06
C LEU A 52 18.85 -10.81 -51.93
N ILE A 53 18.36 -11.39 -53.03
CA ILE A 53 17.72 -12.71 -53.02
C ILE A 53 18.76 -13.82 -52.90
N ARG A 54 20.00 -13.58 -53.36
CA ARG A 54 21.09 -14.58 -53.39
C ARG A 54 22.14 -14.35 -52.30
N THR A 55 22.25 -13.15 -51.75
CA THR A 55 23.21 -12.85 -50.69
C THR A 55 22.70 -13.31 -49.32
N SER A 56 23.44 -14.23 -48.69
CA SER A 56 23.17 -14.69 -47.32
C SER A 56 23.50 -13.61 -46.30
N TYR A 57 22.58 -13.38 -45.34
CA TYR A 57 22.83 -12.49 -44.20
C TYR A 57 23.94 -13.04 -43.29
N PHE A 58 23.99 -14.37 -43.13
CA PHE A 58 25.05 -15.04 -42.38
C PHE A 58 26.43 -14.82 -43.01
N HIS A 59 26.54 -14.93 -44.34
CA HIS A 59 27.78 -14.64 -45.06
C HIS A 59 28.24 -13.19 -44.87
N GLN A 60 27.32 -12.23 -44.99
CA GLN A 60 27.63 -10.81 -44.80
C GLN A 60 28.14 -10.52 -43.38
N SER A 61 27.53 -11.12 -42.36
CA SER A 61 28.00 -10.96 -40.97
C SER A 61 29.35 -11.66 -40.75
N LEU A 62 29.62 -12.81 -41.38
CA LEU A 62 30.95 -13.42 -41.37
C LEU A 62 32.02 -12.48 -41.96
N GLN A 63 31.75 -11.85 -43.10
CA GLN A 63 32.68 -10.88 -43.69
C GLN A 63 32.83 -9.63 -42.82
N HIS A 64 31.74 -9.14 -42.22
CA HIS A 64 31.79 -7.97 -41.35
C HIS A 64 32.67 -8.24 -40.12
N TRP A 65 32.46 -9.37 -39.45
CA TRP A 65 33.22 -9.73 -38.27
C TRP A 65 34.68 -10.05 -38.57
N SER A 66 35.05 -10.46 -39.79
CA SER A 66 36.47 -10.60 -40.16
C SER A 66 37.21 -9.28 -40.26
N THR A 67 36.48 -8.15 -40.39
CA THR A 67 37.08 -6.80 -40.31
C THR A 67 37.14 -6.23 -38.90
N LEU A 68 36.37 -6.80 -37.95
CA LEU A 68 36.25 -6.28 -36.57
C LEU A 68 36.97 -7.16 -35.53
N ASN A 69 36.92 -8.48 -35.67
CA ASN A 69 37.46 -9.43 -34.70
C ASN A 69 38.69 -10.16 -35.27
N PHE A 70 39.86 -9.79 -34.75
CA PHE A 70 41.14 -10.38 -35.12
C PHE A 70 41.66 -11.42 -34.12
N SER A 71 40.80 -11.93 -33.22
CA SER A 71 41.21 -12.94 -32.25
C SER A 71 41.52 -14.28 -32.94
N GLU A 72 42.52 -15.00 -32.42
CA GLU A 72 42.90 -16.32 -32.95
C GLU A 72 41.71 -17.31 -32.95
N ALA A 73 40.89 -17.23 -31.91
CA ALA A 73 39.68 -18.05 -31.80
C ALA A 73 38.68 -17.76 -32.94
N TYR A 74 38.50 -16.48 -33.30
CA TYR A 74 37.65 -16.11 -34.43
C TYR A 74 38.27 -16.55 -35.76
N SER A 75 39.58 -16.35 -35.96
CA SER A 75 40.23 -16.79 -37.21
C SER A 75 40.07 -18.29 -37.46
N LYS A 76 40.16 -19.11 -36.41
CA LYS A 76 39.96 -20.57 -36.49
C LYS A 76 38.54 -20.94 -36.92
N ILE A 77 37.51 -20.30 -36.36
CA ILE A 77 36.13 -20.61 -36.73
C ILE A 77 35.78 -20.05 -38.12
N TYR A 78 36.26 -18.85 -38.44
CA TYR A 78 36.07 -18.21 -39.75
C TYR A 78 36.59 -19.09 -40.89
N GLN A 79 37.81 -19.64 -40.77
CA GLN A 79 38.38 -20.54 -41.78
C GLN A 79 37.54 -21.80 -42.00
N LYS A 80 36.84 -22.30 -40.97
CA LYS A 80 35.95 -23.46 -41.08
C LYS A 80 34.57 -23.09 -41.64
N LEU A 81 34.03 -21.91 -41.30
CA LEU A 81 32.69 -21.49 -41.70
C LEU A 81 32.63 -20.90 -43.11
N LEU A 82 33.65 -20.14 -43.52
CA LEU A 82 33.70 -19.49 -44.84
C LEU A 82 33.41 -20.45 -46.02
N PRO A 83 34.05 -21.64 -46.15
CA PRO A 83 33.79 -22.54 -47.27
C PRO A 83 32.37 -23.13 -47.27
N LEU A 84 31.69 -23.15 -46.12
CA LEU A 84 30.35 -23.70 -45.98
C LEU A 84 29.25 -22.68 -46.26
N ALA A 85 29.60 -21.40 -46.31
CA ALA A 85 28.65 -20.30 -46.23
C ALA A 85 28.96 -19.15 -47.19
N ASN A 86 29.46 -19.42 -48.41
CA ASN A 86 29.72 -18.35 -49.39
C ASN A 86 28.44 -17.81 -50.04
N SER A 87 27.38 -18.63 -50.12
CA SER A 87 26.07 -18.22 -50.65
C SER A 87 24.93 -18.74 -49.78
N LEU A 88 23.73 -18.21 -49.97
CA LEU A 88 22.53 -18.65 -49.23
C LEU A 88 22.24 -20.14 -49.45
N GLU A 89 22.42 -20.64 -50.67
CA GLU A 89 22.20 -22.05 -51.00
C GLU A 89 23.19 -22.96 -50.26
N GLN A 90 24.44 -22.53 -50.12
CA GLN A 90 25.43 -23.26 -49.33
C GLN A 90 25.08 -23.27 -47.84
N VAL A 91 24.60 -22.14 -47.31
CA VAL A 91 24.14 -22.07 -45.90
C VAL A 91 22.98 -23.03 -45.67
N ILE A 92 22.00 -23.09 -46.58
CA ILE A 92 20.85 -24.01 -46.47
C ILE A 92 21.31 -25.47 -46.59
N TYR A 93 22.20 -25.78 -47.53
CA TYR A 93 22.72 -27.14 -47.75
C TYR A 93 23.55 -27.63 -46.55
N ASN A 94 24.46 -26.78 -46.05
CA ASN A 94 25.40 -27.11 -44.97
C ASN A 94 24.88 -26.75 -43.56
N ARG A 95 23.59 -26.41 -43.41
CA ARG A 95 23.01 -25.88 -42.16
C ARG A 95 23.39 -26.68 -40.92
N GLU A 96 23.37 -28.02 -40.99
CA GLU A 96 23.70 -28.89 -39.87
C GLU A 96 25.18 -28.77 -39.46
N GLN A 97 26.09 -28.74 -40.43
CA GLN A 97 27.52 -28.61 -40.18
C GLN A 97 27.84 -27.23 -39.59
N ILE A 98 27.24 -26.16 -40.13
CA ILE A 98 27.39 -24.80 -39.61
C ILE A 98 26.93 -24.73 -38.16
N ILE A 99 25.75 -25.28 -37.85
CA ILE A 99 25.20 -25.27 -36.50
C ILE A 99 26.05 -26.08 -35.53
N LEU A 100 26.59 -27.23 -35.96
CA LEU A 100 27.52 -28.03 -35.15
C LEU A 100 28.80 -27.26 -34.80
N LEU A 101 29.39 -26.55 -35.77
CA LEU A 101 30.59 -25.74 -35.54
C LEU A 101 30.34 -24.57 -34.58
N ILE A 102 29.21 -23.87 -34.75
CA ILE A 102 28.78 -22.80 -33.83
C ILE A 102 28.60 -23.37 -32.42
N ARG A 103 27.91 -24.51 -32.32
CA ARG A 103 27.64 -25.18 -31.04
C ARG A 103 28.92 -25.62 -30.32
N GLN A 104 29.87 -26.22 -31.05
CA GLN A 104 31.18 -26.58 -30.48
C GLN A 104 31.87 -25.33 -29.90
N SER A 105 31.84 -24.22 -30.64
CA SER A 105 32.49 -22.97 -30.24
C SER A 105 31.79 -22.29 -29.05
N LEU A 106 30.46 -22.39 -28.94
CA LEU A 106 29.72 -21.93 -27.75
C LEU A 106 30.13 -22.73 -26.51
N ASN A 107 30.31 -24.04 -26.64
CA ASN A 107 30.64 -24.95 -25.54
C ASN A 107 32.09 -24.83 -25.09
N GLU A 108 33.03 -24.55 -25.99
CA GLU A 108 34.43 -24.27 -25.65
C GLU A 108 34.61 -22.99 -24.83
N TYR A 109 33.63 -22.09 -24.87
CA TYR A 109 33.58 -20.79 -24.19
C TYR A 109 34.86 -19.96 -24.34
N ASN A 110 34.82 -18.96 -25.23
CA ASN A 110 35.88 -17.97 -25.35
C ASN A 110 35.29 -16.55 -25.39
N PRO A 111 35.57 -15.69 -24.38
CA PRO A 111 34.94 -14.38 -24.27
C PRO A 111 35.21 -13.45 -25.47
N LEU A 112 36.30 -13.66 -26.21
CA LEU A 112 36.69 -12.83 -27.36
C LEU A 112 35.80 -13.03 -28.60
N ILE A 113 35.03 -14.12 -28.65
CA ILE A 113 34.20 -14.45 -29.82
C ILE A 113 32.71 -14.53 -29.52
N ILE A 114 32.28 -14.44 -28.25
CA ILE A 114 30.87 -14.64 -27.90
C ILE A 114 29.96 -13.66 -28.62
N GLU A 115 30.32 -12.38 -28.66
CA GLU A 115 29.55 -11.36 -29.39
C GLU A 115 29.37 -11.74 -30.86
N THR A 116 30.46 -12.18 -31.49
CA THR A 116 30.45 -12.61 -32.90
C THR A 116 29.59 -13.84 -33.12
N LEU A 117 29.67 -14.83 -32.23
CA LEU A 117 28.85 -16.04 -32.32
C LEU A 117 27.36 -15.75 -32.15
N LEU A 118 27.01 -14.90 -31.18
CA LEU A 118 25.61 -14.52 -30.93
C LEU A 118 25.02 -13.76 -32.12
N ASP A 119 25.76 -12.85 -32.75
CA ASP A 119 25.31 -12.16 -33.96
C ASP A 119 25.18 -13.11 -35.15
N LEU A 120 26.16 -13.99 -35.35
CA LEU A 120 26.12 -15.02 -36.40
C LEU A 120 24.92 -15.95 -36.26
N ILE A 121 24.57 -16.36 -35.04
CA ILE A 121 23.36 -17.16 -34.76
C ILE A 121 22.10 -16.40 -35.19
N VAL A 122 22.02 -15.10 -34.89
CA VAL A 122 20.90 -14.26 -35.28
C VAL A 122 20.76 -14.18 -36.80
N GLN A 123 21.86 -13.96 -37.53
CA GLN A 123 21.81 -13.90 -39.00
C GLN A 123 21.50 -15.26 -39.62
N LEU A 124 22.02 -16.36 -39.04
CA LEU A 124 21.68 -17.71 -39.48
C LEU A 124 20.18 -18.00 -39.32
N ALA A 125 19.56 -17.53 -38.23
CA ALA A 125 18.12 -17.62 -38.04
C ALA A 125 17.33 -16.77 -39.04
N ARG A 126 17.86 -15.63 -39.47
CA ARG A 126 17.26 -14.78 -40.52
C ARG A 126 17.27 -15.46 -41.88
N ASP A 127 18.37 -16.15 -42.23
CA ASP A 127 18.50 -16.92 -43.46
C ASP A 127 17.62 -18.18 -43.48
N LEU A 128 17.70 -19.00 -42.42
CA LEU A 128 17.05 -20.32 -42.35
C LEU A 128 15.59 -20.28 -41.88
N GLN A 129 15.16 -19.23 -41.19
CA GLN A 129 13.79 -19.03 -40.71
C GLN A 129 13.23 -20.27 -39.97
N SER A 130 12.16 -20.89 -40.47
CA SER A 130 11.52 -22.05 -39.83
C SER A 130 12.46 -23.23 -39.65
N ASP A 131 13.39 -23.44 -40.57
CA ASP A 131 14.31 -24.58 -40.55
C ASP A 131 15.33 -24.46 -39.41
N PHE A 132 15.58 -23.24 -38.94
CA PHE A 132 16.42 -22.98 -37.76
C PHE A 132 15.74 -23.41 -36.46
N TYR A 133 14.41 -23.34 -36.38
CA TYR A 133 13.69 -23.44 -35.10
C TYR A 133 13.86 -24.80 -34.42
N ILE A 134 14.01 -25.88 -35.18
CA ILE A 134 14.27 -27.23 -34.66
C ILE A 134 15.54 -27.23 -33.81
N TYR A 135 16.62 -26.66 -34.35
CA TYR A 135 17.92 -26.59 -33.70
C TYR A 135 17.91 -25.62 -32.50
N TYR A 136 17.17 -24.51 -32.62
CA TYR A 136 16.93 -23.58 -31.50
C TYR A 136 16.32 -24.28 -30.29
N LYS A 137 15.22 -24.99 -30.50
CA LYS A 137 14.48 -25.69 -29.45
C LYS A 137 15.26 -26.86 -28.86
N GLN A 138 16.01 -27.60 -29.70
CA GLN A 138 16.68 -28.81 -29.27
C GLN A 138 17.93 -28.55 -28.43
N TYR A 139 18.73 -27.51 -28.77
CA TYR A 139 20.00 -27.28 -28.07
C TYR A 139 20.51 -25.84 -28.08
N LEU A 140 20.31 -25.03 -29.13
CA LEU A 140 20.96 -23.71 -29.17
C LEU A 140 20.47 -22.78 -28.07
N PHE A 141 19.18 -22.83 -27.70
CA PHE A 141 18.69 -22.05 -26.57
C PHE A 141 19.46 -22.39 -25.28
N THR A 142 19.61 -23.67 -24.97
CA THR A 142 20.34 -24.10 -23.76
C THR A 142 21.81 -23.75 -23.84
N ASP A 143 22.43 -23.90 -25.00
CA ASP A 143 23.85 -23.59 -25.22
C ASP A 143 24.12 -22.07 -25.04
N ILE A 144 23.21 -21.21 -25.53
CA ILE A 144 23.26 -19.75 -25.32
C ILE A 144 23.12 -19.40 -23.84
N ILE A 145 22.16 -19.99 -23.12
CA ILE A 145 21.99 -19.74 -21.69
C ILE A 145 23.20 -20.27 -20.89
N ASN A 146 23.80 -21.39 -21.30
CA ASN A 146 24.99 -21.95 -20.65
C ASN A 146 26.20 -21.01 -20.67
N LEU A 147 26.27 -20.04 -21.59
CA LEU A 147 27.30 -19.00 -21.57
C LEU A 147 27.27 -18.18 -20.26
N LEU A 148 26.08 -17.93 -19.69
CA LEU A 148 25.94 -17.25 -18.40
C LEU A 148 26.50 -18.08 -17.24
N ILE A 149 26.51 -19.41 -17.38
CA ILE A 149 27.05 -20.34 -16.38
C ILE A 149 28.58 -20.38 -16.49
N ASN A 150 29.08 -20.55 -17.72
CA ASN A 150 30.51 -20.68 -17.99
C ASN A 150 31.27 -19.40 -17.67
N SER A 151 30.67 -18.23 -17.90
CA SER A 151 31.28 -16.94 -17.53
C SER A 151 31.58 -16.79 -16.04
N LYS A 152 30.73 -17.34 -15.16
CA LYS A 152 30.95 -17.26 -13.70
C LYS A 152 32.17 -18.02 -13.22
N LYS A 153 32.44 -19.17 -13.82
CA LYS A 153 33.61 -20.00 -13.46
C LYS A 153 34.92 -19.25 -13.70
N GLN A 154 34.94 -18.30 -14.63
CA GLN A 154 36.15 -17.54 -14.97
C GLN A 154 36.27 -16.21 -14.21
N GLN A 155 35.18 -15.57 -13.78
CA GLN A 155 35.17 -14.22 -13.19
C GLN A 155 34.75 -14.15 -11.72
N GLN A 156 35.27 -15.04 -10.86
CA GLN A 156 35.14 -14.96 -9.38
C GLN A 156 33.71 -14.59 -8.87
N ASN A 157 32.69 -15.28 -9.39
CA ASN A 157 31.27 -15.17 -8.98
C ASN A 157 30.49 -13.90 -9.36
N GLU A 158 31.04 -12.97 -10.14
CA GLU A 158 30.26 -11.82 -10.64
C GLU A 158 29.62 -12.08 -12.03
N ILE A 159 28.45 -11.50 -12.28
CA ILE A 159 27.80 -11.55 -13.60
C ILE A 159 28.45 -10.52 -14.53
N ASN A 160 28.87 -10.99 -15.70
CA ASN A 160 29.23 -10.11 -16.79
C ASN A 160 27.96 -9.45 -17.40
N THR A 161 27.75 -8.17 -17.08
CA THR A 161 26.58 -7.41 -17.55
C THR A 161 26.53 -7.25 -19.08
N GLN A 162 27.70 -7.17 -19.74
CA GLN A 162 27.79 -7.05 -21.20
C GLN A 162 27.36 -8.36 -21.88
N LEU A 163 27.84 -9.50 -21.36
CA LEU A 163 27.41 -10.80 -21.86
C LEU A 163 25.90 -11.00 -21.71
N LEU A 164 25.35 -10.56 -20.58
CA LEU A 164 23.91 -10.62 -20.33
C LEU A 164 23.14 -9.81 -21.37
N GLU A 165 23.55 -8.57 -21.62
CA GLU A 165 22.96 -7.71 -22.66
C GLU A 165 23.04 -8.39 -24.04
N GLN A 166 24.21 -8.91 -24.42
CA GLN A 166 24.41 -9.58 -25.71
C GLN A 166 23.50 -10.80 -25.88
N ILE A 167 23.34 -11.62 -24.84
CA ILE A 167 22.48 -12.80 -24.87
C ILE A 167 21.02 -12.41 -25.05
N PHE A 168 20.50 -11.47 -24.25
CA PHE A 168 19.09 -11.09 -24.38
C PHE A 168 18.81 -10.28 -25.65
N GLN A 169 19.78 -9.53 -26.17
CA GLN A 169 19.68 -8.96 -27.52
C GLN A 169 19.58 -10.07 -28.58
N CYS A 170 20.44 -11.09 -28.51
CA CYS A 170 20.37 -12.27 -29.38
C CYS A 170 18.98 -12.92 -29.31
N LEU A 171 18.46 -13.21 -28.11
CA LEU A 171 17.13 -13.80 -27.93
C LEU A 171 16.02 -12.92 -28.52
N THR A 172 16.09 -11.60 -28.33
CA THR A 172 15.10 -10.66 -28.88
C THR A 172 15.13 -10.60 -30.41
N TYR A 173 16.32 -10.67 -31.03
CA TYR A 173 16.42 -10.80 -32.49
C TYR A 173 15.91 -12.15 -33.00
N LEU A 174 16.20 -13.25 -32.29
CA LEU A 174 15.65 -14.56 -32.63
C LEU A 174 14.12 -14.53 -32.59
N PHE A 175 13.52 -13.90 -31.58
CA PHE A 175 12.09 -13.65 -31.56
C PHE A 175 11.64 -12.79 -32.74
N LYS A 176 12.37 -11.71 -33.08
CA LYS A 176 12.06 -10.87 -34.24
C LYS A 176 11.96 -11.65 -35.55
N TYR A 177 12.88 -12.58 -35.80
CA TYR A 177 12.92 -13.33 -37.07
C TYR A 177 12.06 -14.59 -37.05
N LEU A 178 11.88 -15.23 -35.89
CA LEU A 178 11.22 -16.54 -35.77
C LEU A 178 9.81 -16.46 -35.15
N TRP A 179 9.27 -15.27 -34.89
CA TRP A 179 8.00 -15.12 -34.18
C TRP A 179 6.86 -15.98 -34.76
N ARG A 180 6.75 -16.10 -36.09
CA ARG A 180 5.65 -16.86 -36.73
C ARG A 180 5.65 -18.33 -36.36
N ILE A 181 6.83 -18.98 -36.33
CA ILE A 181 6.94 -20.40 -35.96
C ILE A 181 6.85 -20.56 -34.43
N MET A 182 7.44 -19.63 -33.69
CA MET A 182 7.42 -19.62 -32.23
C MET A 182 6.02 -19.45 -31.65
N LEU A 183 5.15 -18.64 -32.28
CA LEU A 183 3.76 -18.51 -31.86
C LEU A 183 2.97 -19.82 -32.00
N LYS A 184 3.29 -20.66 -32.99
CA LYS A 184 2.65 -21.99 -33.14
C LYS A 184 3.06 -22.97 -32.03
N ASP A 185 4.22 -22.75 -31.42
CA ASP A 185 4.81 -23.61 -30.39
C ASP A 185 4.98 -22.88 -29.04
N LEU A 186 4.16 -21.84 -28.81
CA LEU A 186 4.29 -20.88 -27.72
C LEU A 186 4.33 -21.54 -26.33
N ALA A 187 3.48 -22.53 -26.11
CA ALA A 187 3.40 -23.26 -24.85
C ALA A 187 4.73 -23.96 -24.51
N ASN A 188 5.30 -24.70 -25.46
CA ASN A 188 6.57 -25.39 -25.25
C ASN A 188 7.74 -24.41 -25.11
N LEU A 189 7.69 -23.30 -25.86
CA LEU A 189 8.70 -22.25 -25.75
C LEU A 189 8.62 -21.55 -24.39
N TYR A 190 7.42 -21.31 -23.87
CA TYR A 190 7.23 -20.82 -22.51
C TYR A 190 7.79 -21.82 -21.49
N GLU A 191 7.54 -23.12 -21.61
CA GLU A 191 8.10 -24.12 -20.69
C GLU A 191 9.63 -24.17 -20.74
N LEU A 192 10.22 -23.96 -21.92
CA LEU A 192 11.66 -23.82 -22.08
C LEU A 192 12.19 -22.57 -21.33
N TYR A 193 11.57 -21.42 -21.52
CA TYR A 193 11.91 -20.20 -20.77
C TYR A 193 11.66 -20.35 -19.27
N SER A 194 10.56 -20.99 -18.88
CA SER A 194 10.21 -21.26 -17.50
C SER A 194 11.31 -22.07 -16.82
N LYS A 195 11.72 -23.17 -17.43
CA LYS A 195 12.76 -24.05 -16.89
C LYS A 195 14.11 -23.36 -16.68
N TYR A 196 14.56 -22.53 -17.62
CA TYR A 196 15.94 -22.00 -17.63
C TYR A 196 16.06 -20.53 -17.18
N LEU A 197 15.03 -19.71 -17.36
CA LEU A 197 15.05 -18.25 -17.19
C LEU A 197 14.04 -17.69 -16.17
N PHE A 198 13.01 -18.44 -15.79
CA PHE A 198 12.06 -18.00 -14.76
C PHE A 198 12.13 -18.83 -13.46
N SER A 199 12.36 -20.15 -13.58
CA SER A 199 12.43 -21.04 -12.42
C SER A 199 13.69 -20.77 -11.61
N SER A 200 13.46 -20.59 -10.30
CA SER A 200 14.48 -20.21 -9.33
C SER A 200 15.59 -21.24 -9.20
N LYS A 201 15.34 -22.54 -9.50
CA LYS A 201 16.31 -23.60 -9.23
C LYS A 201 17.59 -23.50 -10.06
N ILE A 202 17.50 -23.16 -11.35
CA ILE A 202 18.69 -23.03 -12.19
C ILE A 202 19.34 -21.68 -11.93
N ILE A 203 18.58 -20.59 -11.88
CA ILE A 203 19.14 -19.24 -11.87
C ILE A 203 19.63 -18.82 -10.48
N ASN A 204 19.03 -19.31 -9.40
CA ASN A 204 19.54 -19.05 -8.06
C ASN A 204 20.90 -19.70 -7.83
N THR A 205 21.20 -20.82 -8.52
CA THR A 205 22.57 -21.39 -8.52
C THR A 205 23.52 -20.54 -9.35
N LEU A 206 22.99 -19.77 -10.29
CA LEU A 206 23.78 -18.85 -11.08
C LEU A 206 24.11 -17.61 -10.25
N THR A 207 23.15 -16.89 -9.70
CA THR A 207 23.44 -15.56 -9.15
C THR A 207 22.48 -15.12 -8.05
N THR A 208 22.98 -14.24 -7.17
CA THR A 208 22.15 -13.47 -6.25
C THR A 208 21.32 -12.38 -6.95
N ASN A 209 21.71 -11.98 -8.17
CA ASN A 209 21.03 -10.97 -9.01
C ASN A 209 20.05 -11.59 -10.02
N TYR A 210 19.45 -12.74 -9.71
CA TYR A 210 18.58 -13.49 -10.63
C TYR A 210 17.32 -12.72 -11.03
N GLU A 211 16.90 -11.74 -10.23
CA GLU A 211 15.75 -10.87 -10.51
C GLU A 211 15.93 -10.10 -11.82
N TYR A 212 17.13 -9.58 -12.08
CA TYR A 212 17.43 -8.91 -13.35
C TYR A 212 17.28 -9.85 -14.54
N ILE A 213 17.77 -11.09 -14.42
CA ILE A 213 17.64 -12.10 -15.49
C ILE A 213 16.16 -12.38 -15.76
N ARG A 214 15.33 -12.51 -14.72
CA ARG A 214 13.87 -12.69 -14.88
C ARG A 214 13.22 -11.49 -15.57
N SER A 215 13.60 -10.27 -15.18
CA SER A 215 13.09 -9.04 -15.83
C SER A 215 13.46 -8.96 -17.31
N PHE A 216 14.71 -9.28 -17.66
CA PHE A 216 15.18 -9.29 -19.04
C PHE A 216 14.57 -10.42 -19.89
N ALA A 217 14.36 -11.59 -19.29
CA ALA A 217 13.62 -12.68 -19.91
C ALA A 217 12.15 -12.30 -20.14
N ALA A 218 11.53 -11.60 -19.20
CA ALA A 218 10.17 -11.07 -19.36
C ALA A 218 10.08 -10.01 -20.46
N GLU A 219 11.01 -9.05 -20.49
CA GLU A 219 11.06 -7.99 -21.51
C GLU A 219 11.27 -8.56 -22.92
N SER A 220 12.18 -9.53 -23.08
CA SER A 220 12.39 -10.20 -24.36
C SER A 220 11.16 -11.03 -24.77
N PHE A 221 10.57 -11.82 -23.87
CA PHE A 221 9.39 -12.64 -24.16
C PHE A 221 8.13 -11.81 -24.47
N ALA A 222 8.01 -10.62 -23.86
CA ALA A 222 6.96 -9.66 -24.15
C ALA A 222 6.89 -9.27 -25.64
N TYR A 223 8.02 -9.24 -26.35
CA TYR A 223 8.04 -9.01 -27.80
C TYR A 223 7.19 -10.05 -28.54
N LEU A 224 7.33 -11.33 -28.18
CA LEU A 224 6.61 -12.44 -28.79
C LEU A 224 5.12 -12.36 -28.43
N LEU A 225 4.80 -12.12 -27.16
CA LEU A 225 3.42 -12.04 -26.69
C LEU A 225 2.64 -10.92 -27.37
N ARG A 226 3.26 -9.75 -27.62
CA ARG A 226 2.63 -8.64 -28.35
C ARG A 226 2.18 -9.00 -29.78
N LYS A 227 2.64 -10.13 -30.35
CA LYS A 227 2.24 -10.64 -31.67
C LYS A 227 1.05 -11.61 -31.62
N ILE A 228 0.55 -11.95 -30.44
CA ILE A 228 -0.60 -12.84 -30.28
C ILE A 228 -1.89 -12.10 -30.60
N GLU A 229 -2.73 -12.70 -31.43
CA GLU A 229 -4.07 -12.21 -31.76
C GLU A 229 -5.09 -12.61 -30.69
N ASN A 230 -5.03 -13.87 -30.21
CA ASN A 230 -5.93 -14.40 -29.19
C ASN A 230 -5.14 -15.00 -28.01
N TYR A 231 -5.20 -14.33 -26.86
CA TYR A 231 -4.50 -14.76 -25.64
C TYR A 231 -5.20 -15.90 -24.88
N GLN A 232 -6.47 -16.20 -25.19
CA GLN A 232 -7.30 -17.11 -24.42
C GLN A 232 -6.67 -18.50 -24.30
N SER A 233 -6.28 -19.12 -25.43
CA SER A 233 -5.70 -20.46 -25.44
C SER A 233 -4.40 -20.55 -24.64
N PHE A 234 -3.57 -19.51 -24.69
CA PHE A 234 -2.32 -19.47 -23.95
C PHE A 234 -2.55 -19.24 -22.45
N ILE A 235 -3.45 -18.33 -22.07
CA ILE A 235 -3.82 -18.10 -20.66
C ILE A 235 -4.47 -19.35 -20.07
N ASP A 236 -5.34 -20.02 -20.83
CA ASP A 236 -5.94 -21.29 -20.42
C ASP A 236 -4.88 -22.37 -20.25
N TYR A 237 -3.92 -22.48 -21.18
CA TYR A 237 -2.77 -23.36 -21.00
C TYR A 237 -2.02 -23.05 -19.70
N LEU A 238 -1.69 -21.78 -19.44
CA LEU A 238 -0.91 -21.38 -18.28
C LEU A 238 -1.60 -21.66 -16.95
N PHE A 239 -2.91 -21.44 -16.84
CA PHE A 239 -3.63 -21.53 -15.55
C PHE A 239 -4.49 -22.80 -15.39
N ASN A 240 -4.72 -23.59 -16.44
CA ASN A 240 -5.53 -24.81 -16.36
C ASN A 240 -4.72 -26.10 -16.35
N THR A 241 -3.53 -26.14 -16.93
CA THR A 241 -2.82 -27.41 -17.20
C THR A 241 -1.99 -27.94 -16.05
N LYS A 242 -1.51 -27.06 -15.17
CA LYS A 242 -0.60 -27.43 -14.08
C LYS A 242 -0.70 -26.43 -12.93
N GLU A 243 -0.51 -26.91 -11.71
CA GLU A 243 -0.23 -26.05 -10.56
C GLU A 243 1.14 -25.39 -10.74
N ARG A 244 1.19 -24.08 -10.48
CA ARG A 244 2.40 -23.26 -10.58
C ARG A 244 2.84 -22.84 -9.20
N ASP A 245 4.15 -22.86 -8.97
CA ASP A 245 4.72 -22.34 -7.73
C ASP A 245 4.73 -20.80 -7.72
N GLU A 246 4.99 -20.21 -6.56
CA GLU A 246 5.00 -18.76 -6.41
C GLU A 246 6.04 -18.06 -7.31
N ASN A 247 7.17 -18.71 -7.59
CA ASN A 247 8.23 -18.15 -8.43
C ASN A 247 7.82 -18.08 -9.92
N GLU A 248 7.16 -19.13 -10.41
CA GLU A 248 6.58 -19.16 -11.75
C GLU A 248 5.47 -18.10 -11.88
N LEU A 249 4.61 -17.97 -10.87
CA LEU A 249 3.57 -16.93 -10.84
C LEU A 249 4.18 -15.52 -10.87
N ASP A 250 5.20 -15.25 -10.05
CA ASP A 250 5.92 -13.96 -10.06
C ASP A 250 6.58 -13.66 -11.41
N SER A 251 7.05 -14.68 -12.09
CA SER A 251 7.64 -14.52 -13.43
C SER A 251 6.57 -14.22 -14.48
N LEU A 252 5.40 -14.85 -14.39
CA LEU A 252 4.24 -14.50 -15.22
C LEU A 252 3.78 -13.06 -15.00
N VAL A 253 3.80 -12.58 -13.75
CA VAL A 253 3.52 -11.17 -13.43
C VAL A 253 4.45 -10.24 -14.22
N LEU A 254 5.76 -10.53 -14.20
CA LEU A 254 6.74 -9.75 -14.97
C LEU A 254 6.44 -9.80 -16.47
N VAL A 255 6.29 -11.00 -17.03
CA VAL A 255 6.01 -11.23 -18.46
C VAL A 255 4.76 -10.48 -18.93
N PHE A 256 3.64 -10.61 -18.23
CA PHE A 256 2.41 -9.92 -18.60
C PHE A 256 2.51 -8.40 -18.41
N SER A 257 3.18 -7.94 -17.36
CA SER A 257 3.37 -6.50 -17.16
C SER A 257 4.22 -5.88 -18.27
N GLU A 258 5.35 -6.51 -18.64
CA GLU A 258 6.21 -6.03 -19.74
C GLU A 258 5.51 -6.11 -21.09
N THR A 259 4.63 -7.10 -21.30
CA THR A 259 3.81 -7.19 -22.52
C THR A 259 2.91 -5.96 -22.69
N CYS A 260 2.33 -5.47 -21.60
CA CYS A 260 1.46 -4.28 -21.59
C CYS A 260 2.23 -2.96 -21.66
N LYS A 261 3.40 -2.85 -21.02
CA LYS A 261 4.18 -1.59 -20.97
C LYS A 261 4.69 -1.19 -22.36
N ASN A 262 4.74 0.12 -22.60
CA ASN A 262 5.37 0.73 -23.76
C ASN A 262 6.23 1.93 -23.32
N VAL A 263 6.93 2.57 -24.26
CA VAL A 263 7.78 3.73 -23.95
C VAL A 263 6.97 4.89 -23.33
N GLN A 264 7.66 5.75 -22.57
CA GLN A 264 7.11 7.00 -22.02
C GLN A 264 5.83 6.81 -21.16
N SER A 265 5.79 5.79 -20.31
CA SER A 265 4.65 5.53 -19.40
C SER A 265 3.32 5.20 -20.11
N THR A 266 3.35 4.95 -21.42
CA THR A 266 2.18 4.55 -22.22
C THR A 266 2.00 3.03 -22.20
N PHE A 267 0.85 2.56 -22.66
CA PHE A 267 0.57 1.13 -22.83
C PHE A 267 0.61 0.72 -24.30
N HIS A 268 1.01 -0.52 -24.56
CA HIS A 268 0.99 -1.10 -25.90
C HIS A 268 -0.46 -1.38 -26.34
N SER A 269 -0.71 -1.42 -27.65
CA SER A 269 -2.05 -1.63 -28.21
C SER A 269 -2.71 -2.95 -27.80
N CYS A 270 -1.91 -3.99 -27.51
CA CYS A 270 -2.39 -5.29 -27.05
C CYS A 270 -2.80 -5.33 -25.56
N THR A 271 -2.54 -4.27 -24.79
CA THR A 271 -2.82 -4.23 -23.34
C THR A 271 -4.28 -4.52 -23.04
N LYS A 272 -5.19 -3.94 -23.83
CA LYS A 272 -6.63 -4.14 -23.66
C LYS A 272 -7.02 -5.62 -23.84
N SER A 273 -6.54 -6.28 -24.89
CA SER A 273 -6.89 -7.67 -25.16
C SER A 273 -6.32 -8.63 -24.12
N LEU A 274 -5.05 -8.43 -23.73
CA LEU A 274 -4.40 -9.24 -22.69
C LEU A 274 -5.07 -9.06 -21.32
N LEU A 275 -5.26 -7.82 -20.86
CA LEU A 275 -5.86 -7.54 -19.54
C LEU A 275 -7.30 -8.03 -19.44
N LEU A 276 -8.11 -7.86 -20.49
CA LEU A 276 -9.48 -8.38 -20.49
C LEU A 276 -9.50 -9.90 -20.37
N CYS A 277 -8.56 -10.60 -21.01
CA CYS A 277 -8.46 -12.07 -20.91
C CYS A 277 -8.03 -12.50 -19.50
N LEU A 278 -7.02 -11.85 -18.92
CA LEU A 278 -6.57 -12.12 -17.54
C LEU A 278 -7.67 -11.82 -16.50
N LEU A 279 -8.37 -10.69 -16.65
CA LEU A 279 -9.47 -10.33 -15.75
C LEU A 279 -10.66 -11.29 -15.86
N LYS A 280 -11.01 -11.74 -17.07
CA LYS A 280 -12.06 -12.77 -17.24
C LYS A 280 -11.69 -14.08 -16.56
N LYS A 281 -10.39 -14.40 -16.46
CA LYS A 281 -9.90 -15.58 -15.75
C LYS A 281 -10.20 -15.55 -14.23
N ILE A 282 -10.46 -14.38 -13.65
CA ILE A 282 -10.96 -14.23 -12.27
C ILE A 282 -12.28 -14.97 -12.07
N ILE A 283 -13.14 -15.03 -13.09
CA ILE A 283 -14.43 -15.72 -13.00
C ILE A 283 -14.24 -17.25 -12.94
N GLU A 284 -13.20 -17.77 -13.59
CA GLU A 284 -12.98 -19.21 -13.71
C GLU A 284 -12.09 -19.78 -12.59
N LYS A 285 -11.05 -19.05 -12.19
CA LYS A 285 -10.05 -19.49 -11.20
C LYS A 285 -9.58 -18.32 -10.32
N PRO A 286 -10.44 -17.76 -9.45
CA PRO A 286 -10.13 -16.57 -8.67
C PRO A 286 -8.92 -16.76 -7.74
N GLU A 287 -8.78 -17.92 -7.09
CA GLU A 287 -7.71 -18.21 -6.13
C GLU A 287 -6.29 -18.08 -6.72
N ILE A 288 -6.07 -18.66 -7.91
CA ILE A 288 -4.75 -18.64 -8.56
C ILE A 288 -4.47 -17.27 -9.17
N ILE A 289 -5.46 -16.69 -9.86
CA ILE A 289 -5.25 -15.45 -10.59
C ILE A 289 -5.09 -14.25 -9.64
N GLN A 290 -5.70 -14.27 -8.44
CA GLN A 290 -5.56 -13.21 -7.43
C GLN A 290 -4.10 -12.90 -7.11
N LEU A 291 -3.28 -13.95 -6.96
CA LEU A 291 -1.85 -13.84 -6.65
C LEU A 291 -1.08 -13.07 -7.72
N CYS A 292 -1.53 -13.17 -8.98
CA CYS A 292 -0.88 -12.53 -10.13
C CYS A 292 -1.49 -11.16 -10.45
N ILE A 293 -2.81 -11.08 -10.60
CA ILE A 293 -3.48 -9.91 -11.20
C ILE A 293 -3.25 -8.64 -10.39
N LYS A 294 -3.24 -8.74 -9.07
CA LYS A 294 -2.94 -7.62 -8.16
C LYS A 294 -1.52 -7.09 -8.38
N LYS A 295 -0.53 -7.99 -8.47
CA LYS A 295 0.86 -7.63 -8.74
C LYS A 295 1.04 -7.06 -10.14
N ILE A 296 0.32 -7.58 -11.14
CA ILE A 296 0.30 -7.05 -12.51
C ILE A 296 -0.20 -5.60 -12.48
N TYR A 297 -1.37 -5.35 -11.87
CA TYR A 297 -1.90 -3.99 -11.76
C TYR A 297 -0.95 -3.06 -11.01
N LEU A 298 -0.32 -3.52 -9.92
CA LEU A 298 0.67 -2.72 -9.19
C LEU A 298 1.83 -2.29 -10.11
N LEU A 299 2.41 -3.20 -10.89
CA LEU A 299 3.51 -2.88 -11.82
C LEU A 299 3.06 -1.96 -12.97
N LEU A 300 1.82 -2.09 -13.46
CA LEU A 300 1.28 -1.22 -14.50
C LEU A 300 0.98 0.18 -13.98
N ILE A 301 0.47 0.28 -12.76
CA ILE A 301 0.22 1.55 -12.06
C ILE A 301 1.53 2.29 -11.79
N GLN A 302 2.58 1.58 -11.38
CA GLN A 302 3.91 2.16 -11.16
C GLN A 302 4.58 2.64 -12.46
N HIS A 303 4.22 2.06 -13.60
CA HIS A 303 4.75 2.45 -14.91
C HIS A 303 4.02 3.65 -15.51
N THR A 304 2.71 3.75 -15.32
CA THR A 304 1.85 4.74 -15.97
C THR A 304 1.67 6.02 -15.16
N ASN A 305 1.00 7.00 -15.78
CA ASN A 305 0.61 8.27 -15.17
C ASN A 305 -0.90 8.48 -15.35
N LYS A 306 -1.46 9.49 -14.67
CA LYS A 306 -2.89 9.86 -14.76
C LYS A 306 -3.42 10.03 -16.19
N GLN A 307 -2.57 10.46 -17.13
CA GLN A 307 -2.96 10.66 -18.53
C GLN A 307 -3.27 9.36 -19.29
N TYR A 308 -2.64 8.24 -18.92
CA TYR A 308 -2.72 6.98 -19.70
C TYR A 308 -3.35 5.82 -18.91
N VAL A 309 -3.74 6.05 -17.66
CA VAL A 309 -4.31 5.02 -16.79
C VAL A 309 -5.73 4.59 -17.18
N GLU A 310 -6.38 5.32 -18.10
CA GLU A 310 -7.73 5.04 -18.62
C GLU A 310 -7.91 3.62 -19.15
N ILE A 311 -6.89 3.07 -19.79
CA ILE A 311 -6.94 1.70 -20.32
C ILE A 311 -7.15 0.69 -19.19
N LEU A 312 -6.50 0.89 -18.03
CA LEU A 312 -6.63 -0.01 -16.87
C LEU A 312 -8.04 0.05 -16.29
N TRP A 313 -8.56 1.27 -16.09
CA TRP A 313 -9.92 1.51 -15.61
C TRP A 313 -10.97 0.91 -16.53
N ASN A 314 -10.86 1.16 -17.83
CA ASN A 314 -11.81 0.66 -18.82
C ASN A 314 -11.82 -0.88 -18.84
N CYS A 315 -10.67 -1.54 -18.79
CA CYS A 315 -10.62 -3.01 -18.73
C CYS A 315 -11.26 -3.57 -17.46
N LEU A 316 -10.94 -2.97 -16.31
CA LEU A 316 -11.50 -3.35 -15.01
C LEU A 316 -13.02 -3.20 -15.00
N MET A 317 -13.53 -2.04 -15.42
CA MET A 317 -14.98 -1.75 -15.44
C MET A 317 -15.74 -2.64 -16.42
N ILE A 318 -15.17 -2.96 -17.60
CA ILE A 318 -15.82 -3.87 -18.55
C ILE A 318 -16.09 -5.22 -17.90
N VAL A 319 -15.08 -5.85 -17.29
CA VAL A 319 -15.26 -7.18 -16.69
C VAL A 319 -16.14 -7.09 -15.44
N TYR A 320 -15.95 -6.07 -14.61
CA TYR A 320 -16.77 -5.87 -13.42
C TYR A 320 -18.26 -5.67 -13.75
N ARG A 321 -18.60 -4.92 -14.81
CA ARG A 321 -19.98 -4.82 -15.32
C ARG A 321 -20.53 -6.17 -15.77
N THR A 322 -19.73 -7.00 -16.45
CA THR A 322 -20.18 -8.34 -16.87
C THR A 322 -20.44 -9.27 -15.69
N ILE A 323 -19.63 -9.21 -14.63
CA ILE A 323 -19.81 -10.01 -13.41
C ILE A 323 -21.15 -9.68 -12.76
N ASN A 324 -21.43 -8.38 -12.60
CA ASN A 324 -22.66 -7.91 -11.99
C ASN A 324 -23.89 -8.14 -12.87
N HIS A 325 -23.78 -7.99 -14.19
CA HIS A 325 -24.88 -8.33 -15.11
C HIS A 325 -25.24 -9.82 -15.05
N ASN A 326 -24.26 -10.69 -14.88
CA ASN A 326 -24.45 -12.13 -14.76
C ASN A 326 -24.84 -12.59 -13.35
N ASN A 327 -25.02 -11.66 -12.40
CA ASN A 327 -25.32 -11.94 -10.98
C ASN A 327 -24.39 -12.97 -10.34
N ILE A 328 -23.10 -12.94 -10.69
CA ILE A 328 -22.11 -13.82 -10.05
C ILE A 328 -21.95 -13.37 -8.60
N ASN A 329 -22.24 -14.27 -7.66
CA ASN A 329 -22.19 -13.99 -6.23
C ASN A 329 -21.05 -14.77 -5.56
N ASP A 330 -19.82 -14.35 -5.83
CA ASP A 330 -18.60 -14.89 -5.22
C ASP A 330 -17.84 -13.78 -4.53
N TYR A 331 -17.68 -13.91 -3.21
CA TYR A 331 -16.95 -12.96 -2.37
C TYR A 331 -15.53 -12.71 -2.87
N LEU A 332 -14.80 -13.77 -3.25
CA LEU A 332 -13.40 -13.69 -3.62
C LEU A 332 -13.21 -12.85 -4.89
N ILE A 333 -14.12 -13.01 -5.84
CA ILE A 333 -14.13 -12.19 -7.07
C ILE A 333 -14.27 -10.71 -6.71
N TYR A 334 -15.27 -10.34 -5.91
CA TYR A 334 -15.47 -8.95 -5.52
C TYR A 334 -14.30 -8.40 -4.70
N GLU A 335 -13.73 -9.19 -3.80
CA GLU A 335 -12.52 -8.83 -3.05
C GLU A 335 -11.39 -8.45 -4.01
N ILE A 336 -11.07 -9.28 -5.01
CA ILE A 336 -10.01 -9.01 -6.00
C ILE A 336 -10.25 -7.67 -6.72
N PHE A 337 -11.47 -7.42 -7.18
CA PHE A 337 -11.79 -6.14 -7.86
C PHE A 337 -11.66 -4.94 -6.92
N TYR A 338 -12.11 -5.05 -5.67
CA TYR A 338 -11.96 -3.99 -4.67
C TYR A 338 -10.50 -3.76 -4.31
N GLU A 339 -9.68 -4.80 -4.22
CA GLU A 339 -8.25 -4.66 -3.98
C GLU A 339 -7.54 -3.92 -5.11
N ILE A 340 -7.85 -4.24 -6.37
CA ILE A 340 -7.30 -3.54 -7.53
C ILE A 340 -7.77 -2.07 -7.55
N PHE A 341 -9.04 -1.82 -7.26
CA PHE A 341 -9.58 -0.47 -7.14
C PHE A 341 -8.88 0.32 -6.01
N GLN A 342 -8.63 -0.31 -4.86
CA GLN A 342 -7.85 0.31 -3.78
C GLN A 342 -6.42 0.64 -4.20
N LEU A 343 -5.75 -0.19 -5.02
CA LEU A 343 -4.42 0.13 -5.55
C LEU A 343 -4.44 1.39 -6.43
N LEU A 344 -5.47 1.54 -7.27
CA LEU A 344 -5.65 2.75 -8.09
C LEU A 344 -5.83 4.00 -7.22
N ILE A 345 -6.60 3.90 -6.14
CA ILE A 345 -6.75 4.99 -5.16
C ILE A 345 -5.41 5.26 -4.47
N ASP A 346 -4.75 4.26 -3.89
CA ASP A 346 -3.54 4.45 -3.08
C ASP A 346 -2.42 5.15 -3.88
N HIS A 347 -2.32 4.88 -5.19
CA HIS A 347 -1.39 5.53 -6.12
C HIS A 347 -1.91 6.83 -6.76
N LYS A 348 -3.06 7.36 -6.31
CA LYS A 348 -3.71 8.58 -6.81
C LYS A 348 -4.01 8.53 -8.31
N MET A 349 -4.36 7.36 -8.85
CA MET A 349 -4.66 7.13 -10.27
C MET A 349 -6.16 7.18 -10.58
N ILE A 350 -6.87 8.13 -9.97
CA ILE A 350 -8.30 8.36 -10.20
C ILE A 350 -8.47 9.28 -11.42
N ILE A 351 -9.27 8.84 -12.39
CA ILE A 351 -9.54 9.55 -13.63
C ILE A 351 -10.80 10.41 -13.49
N ASP A 352 -11.88 9.75 -13.06
CA ASP A 352 -13.21 10.34 -12.98
C ASP A 352 -13.89 9.85 -11.69
N ILE A 353 -14.55 10.79 -11.02
CA ILE A 353 -15.35 10.52 -9.83
C ILE A 353 -16.57 9.70 -10.21
N ASP A 354 -17.14 9.92 -11.40
CA ASP A 354 -18.32 9.19 -11.88
C ASP A 354 -18.03 7.70 -12.08
N LEU A 355 -16.84 7.35 -12.58
CA LEU A 355 -16.39 5.95 -12.67
C LEU A 355 -16.23 5.30 -11.28
N CYS A 356 -15.74 6.06 -10.30
CA CYS A 356 -15.64 5.56 -8.93
C CYS A 356 -17.03 5.33 -8.33
N TYR A 357 -17.96 6.26 -8.59
CA TYR A 357 -19.34 6.15 -8.16
C TYR A 357 -20.00 4.92 -8.78
N GLU A 358 -19.84 4.74 -10.09
CA GLU A 358 -20.35 3.58 -10.79
C GLU A 358 -19.79 2.27 -10.21
N PHE A 359 -18.47 2.17 -10.02
CA PHE A 359 -17.83 0.97 -9.46
C PHE A 359 -18.42 0.57 -8.09
N LEU A 360 -18.66 1.54 -7.23
CA LEU A 360 -19.16 1.29 -5.88
C LEU A 360 -20.68 0.99 -5.85
N THR A 361 -21.45 1.52 -6.81
CA THR A 361 -22.92 1.38 -6.84
C THR A 361 -23.42 0.19 -7.66
N ILE A 362 -22.63 -0.33 -8.60
CA ILE A 362 -23.06 -1.45 -9.46
C ILE A 362 -23.47 -2.68 -8.63
N ILE A 363 -22.80 -2.97 -7.50
CA ILE A 363 -23.17 -4.09 -6.64
C ILE A 363 -24.43 -3.73 -5.87
N LYS A 364 -25.50 -4.51 -6.04
CA LYS A 364 -26.78 -4.26 -5.38
C LYS A 364 -26.94 -5.01 -4.06
N ILE A 365 -26.37 -6.22 -3.93
CA ILE A 365 -26.54 -7.08 -2.75
C ILE A 365 -25.26 -7.87 -2.52
N ASN A 366 -24.74 -7.85 -1.29
CA ASN A 366 -23.69 -8.77 -0.85
C ASN A 366 -23.80 -8.97 0.67
N GLU A 367 -24.09 -10.20 1.11
CA GLU A 367 -24.32 -10.53 2.52
C GLU A 367 -23.04 -10.84 3.29
N TYR A 368 -21.88 -10.90 2.62
CA TYR A 368 -20.62 -11.25 3.25
C TYR A 368 -20.08 -10.08 4.09
N ASN A 369 -19.99 -10.27 5.41
CA ASN A 369 -19.42 -9.28 6.33
C ASN A 369 -18.01 -8.81 5.93
N GLU A 370 -17.19 -9.70 5.38
CA GLU A 370 -15.84 -9.34 4.90
C GLU A 370 -15.88 -8.42 3.69
N PHE A 371 -16.84 -8.61 2.76
CA PHE A 371 -17.05 -7.68 1.65
C PHE A 371 -17.42 -6.30 2.16
N LEU A 372 -18.36 -6.24 3.11
CA LEU A 372 -18.84 -4.99 3.67
C LEU A 372 -17.70 -4.20 4.34
N LYS A 373 -16.81 -4.88 5.08
CA LYS A 373 -15.60 -4.25 5.65
C LYS A 373 -14.69 -3.67 4.56
N ILE A 374 -14.44 -4.44 3.49
CA ILE A 374 -13.60 -3.99 2.38
C ILE A 374 -14.25 -2.79 1.66
N HIS A 375 -15.57 -2.81 1.48
CA HIS A 375 -16.32 -1.71 0.87
C HIS A 375 -16.19 -0.41 1.66
N TYR A 376 -16.45 -0.44 2.98
CA TYR A 376 -16.25 0.73 3.84
C TYR A 376 -14.81 1.23 3.84
N LYS A 377 -13.84 0.31 3.90
CA LYS A 377 -12.40 0.64 3.82
C LYS A 377 -12.06 1.34 2.50
N THR A 378 -12.63 0.88 1.39
CA THR A 378 -12.45 1.49 0.07
C THR A 378 -13.03 2.89 0.01
N ILE A 379 -14.27 3.09 0.47
CA ILE A 379 -14.90 4.42 0.51
C ILE A 379 -14.09 5.37 1.39
N PHE A 380 -13.61 4.89 2.53
CA PHE A 380 -12.79 5.68 3.42
C PHE A 380 -11.47 6.13 2.76
N LYS A 381 -10.79 5.23 2.04
CA LYS A 381 -9.61 5.60 1.23
C LYS A 381 -9.95 6.65 0.17
N LEU A 382 -11.10 6.51 -0.49
CA LEU A 382 -11.58 7.45 -1.50
C LEU A 382 -11.87 8.84 -0.90
N MET A 383 -12.55 8.90 0.25
CA MET A 383 -12.84 10.13 0.99
C MET A 383 -11.56 10.89 1.40
N LYS A 384 -10.44 10.19 1.64
CA LYS A 384 -9.15 10.85 1.94
C LYS A 384 -8.58 11.64 0.76
N GLN A 385 -8.97 11.30 -0.47
CA GLN A 385 -8.36 11.85 -1.67
C GLN A 385 -9.26 12.81 -2.44
N ILE A 386 -10.58 12.62 -2.35
CA ILE A 386 -11.58 13.38 -3.09
C ILE A 386 -12.38 14.26 -2.13
N THR A 387 -12.91 15.38 -2.63
CA THR A 387 -13.87 16.22 -1.91
C THR A 387 -15.13 15.43 -1.58
N ILE A 388 -15.49 15.34 -0.31
CA ILE A 388 -16.69 14.64 0.15
C ILE A 388 -17.93 15.39 -0.38
N ASN A 389 -18.75 14.71 -1.17
CA ASN A 389 -20.00 15.24 -1.71
C ASN A 389 -21.17 14.30 -1.33
N LYS A 390 -22.39 14.70 -1.69
CA LYS A 390 -23.61 13.93 -1.38
C LYS A 390 -23.57 12.50 -1.93
N GLN A 391 -23.02 12.30 -3.13
CA GLN A 391 -22.91 10.98 -3.76
C GLN A 391 -22.03 10.01 -2.96
N ILE A 392 -20.87 10.46 -2.48
CA ILE A 392 -19.98 9.64 -1.66
C ILE A 392 -20.65 9.25 -0.34
N ILE A 393 -21.47 10.14 0.23
CA ILE A 393 -22.26 9.87 1.43
C ILE A 393 -23.35 8.83 1.13
N GLU A 394 -24.05 8.94 0.00
CA GLU A 394 -25.06 7.95 -0.42
C GLU A 394 -24.46 6.56 -0.62
N ILE A 395 -23.28 6.47 -1.24
CA ILE A 395 -22.55 5.20 -1.39
C ILE A 395 -22.17 4.63 -0.03
N TYR A 396 -21.66 5.46 0.89
CA TYR A 396 -21.35 5.01 2.25
C TYR A 396 -22.56 4.36 2.92
N TYR A 397 -23.75 4.91 2.70
CA TYR A 397 -24.98 4.40 3.28
C TYR A 397 -25.65 3.25 2.51
N GLN A 398 -25.16 2.91 1.31
CA GLN A 398 -25.77 1.94 0.40
C GLN A 398 -26.00 0.58 1.05
N PHE A 399 -24.98 0.03 1.73
CA PHE A 399 -25.08 -1.28 2.37
C PHE A 399 -25.40 -1.21 3.86
N VAL A 400 -25.76 -0.04 4.40
CA VAL A 400 -25.96 0.04 5.85
C VAL A 400 -27.06 -0.90 6.30
N GLU A 401 -28.15 -1.06 5.55
CA GLU A 401 -29.23 -1.99 5.92
C GLU A 401 -28.78 -3.46 5.99
N GLN A 402 -27.74 -3.86 5.26
CA GLN A 402 -27.17 -5.22 5.28
C GLN A 402 -26.09 -5.38 6.37
N THR A 403 -25.49 -4.29 6.85
CA THR A 403 -24.36 -4.34 7.78
C THR A 403 -24.78 -4.49 9.24
N SER A 404 -24.09 -5.35 10.00
CA SER A 404 -24.34 -5.43 11.46
C SER A 404 -23.98 -4.11 12.15
N SER A 405 -24.66 -3.79 13.25
CA SER A 405 -24.41 -2.59 14.05
C SER A 405 -22.97 -2.50 14.53
N LEU A 406 -22.38 -3.64 14.92
CA LEU A 406 -21.00 -3.73 15.37
C LEU A 406 -20.00 -3.37 14.26
N VAL A 407 -20.17 -3.91 13.05
CA VAL A 407 -19.28 -3.61 11.91
C VAL A 407 -19.41 -2.16 11.48
N LEU A 408 -20.64 -1.64 11.38
CA LEU A 408 -20.88 -0.22 11.08
C LEU A 408 -20.18 0.68 12.10
N TYR A 409 -20.30 0.36 13.39
CA TYR A 409 -19.62 1.11 14.44
C TYR A 409 -18.08 1.02 14.32
N GLN A 410 -17.52 -0.16 14.10
CA GLN A 410 -16.07 -0.33 13.97
C GLN A 410 -15.48 0.45 12.79
N GLU A 411 -16.16 0.48 11.65
CA GLU A 411 -15.68 1.21 10.47
C GLU A 411 -15.87 2.73 10.61
N THR A 412 -17.00 3.19 11.17
CA THR A 412 -17.24 4.63 11.45
C THR A 412 -16.25 5.19 12.48
N ARG A 413 -15.89 4.40 13.49
CA ARG A 413 -14.88 4.78 14.49
C ARG A 413 -13.54 5.17 13.85
N LYS A 414 -13.12 4.47 12.78
CA LYS A 414 -11.89 4.80 12.03
C LYS A 414 -12.00 6.14 11.30
N ILE A 415 -13.21 6.49 10.84
CA ILE A 415 -13.48 7.78 10.19
C ILE A 415 -13.28 8.91 11.17
N PHE A 416 -13.84 8.78 12.37
CA PHE A 416 -13.74 9.81 13.41
C PHE A 416 -12.33 9.99 13.96
N GLN A 417 -11.48 8.96 13.92
CA GLN A 417 -10.08 9.06 14.37
C GLN A 417 -9.15 9.79 13.39
N CYS A 418 -9.63 10.16 12.20
CA CYS A 418 -8.83 10.84 11.19
C CYS A 418 -9.31 12.28 10.96
N ASP A 419 -8.43 13.11 10.40
CA ASP A 419 -8.69 14.51 9.99
C ASP A 419 -9.87 14.66 9.00
N LEU A 420 -10.38 13.55 8.47
CA LEU A 420 -11.59 13.51 7.65
C LEU A 420 -12.83 13.98 8.38
N ASN A 421 -12.87 13.81 9.70
CA ASN A 421 -14.01 14.17 10.53
C ASN A 421 -14.43 15.64 10.34
N GLU A 422 -13.47 16.56 10.22
CA GLU A 422 -13.76 17.99 10.01
C GLU A 422 -14.37 18.31 8.64
N LYS A 423 -14.24 17.40 7.67
CA LYS A 423 -14.75 17.56 6.30
C LYS A 423 -16.15 16.98 6.09
N LEU A 424 -16.69 16.26 7.07
CA LEU A 424 -17.99 15.61 6.97
C LEU A 424 -19.12 16.60 7.20
N SER A 425 -20.18 16.51 6.40
CA SER A 425 -21.39 17.32 6.58
C SER A 425 -22.17 16.87 7.80
N ASN A 426 -22.93 17.80 8.39
CA ASN A 426 -23.87 17.51 9.48
C ASN A 426 -24.89 16.41 9.10
N GLU A 427 -25.32 16.37 7.83
CA GLU A 427 -26.20 15.32 7.29
C GLU A 427 -25.62 13.91 7.42
N PHE A 428 -24.29 13.76 7.25
CA PHE A 428 -23.62 12.48 7.44
C PHE A 428 -23.84 11.95 8.85
N TYR A 429 -23.58 12.77 9.88
CA TYR A 429 -23.74 12.36 11.27
C TYR A 429 -25.21 12.03 11.61
N ILE A 430 -26.15 12.85 11.16
CA ILE A 430 -27.59 12.60 11.39
C ILE A 430 -27.98 11.23 10.81
N SER A 431 -27.59 10.95 9.56
CA SER A 431 -27.89 9.68 8.90
C SER A 431 -27.27 8.49 9.65
N LEU A 432 -26.00 8.63 10.08
CA LEU A 432 -25.30 7.59 10.82
C LEU A 432 -26.04 7.21 12.09
N TRP A 433 -26.32 8.22 12.93
CA TRP A 433 -26.98 7.99 14.21
C TRP A 433 -28.38 7.44 14.01
N LYS A 434 -29.12 7.91 13.00
CA LYS A 434 -30.44 7.36 12.64
C LYS A 434 -30.38 5.86 12.36
N GLN A 435 -29.36 5.41 11.62
CA GLN A 435 -29.22 4.01 11.25
C GLN A 435 -28.70 3.13 12.39
N LEU A 436 -27.74 3.60 13.18
CA LEU A 436 -27.28 2.90 14.38
C LEU A 436 -28.45 2.68 15.35
N LEU A 437 -29.21 3.74 15.66
CA LEU A 437 -30.37 3.69 16.56
C LEU A 437 -31.47 2.74 16.05
N LYS A 438 -31.66 2.63 14.73
CA LYS A 438 -32.66 1.71 14.14
C LYS A 438 -32.24 0.24 14.29
N LYS A 439 -30.94 -0.05 14.37
CA LYS A 439 -30.41 -1.43 14.31
C LYS A 439 -30.07 -2.04 15.66
N THR A 440 -29.70 -1.22 16.64
CA THR A 440 -29.33 -1.70 17.97
C THR A 440 -30.53 -1.67 18.91
N ASN A 441 -30.98 -2.83 19.38
CA ASN A 441 -31.99 -2.90 20.44
C ASN A 441 -31.38 -2.66 21.83
N ASN A 442 -30.05 -2.76 21.96
CA ASN A 442 -29.34 -2.58 23.22
C ASN A 442 -29.03 -1.09 23.46
N GLN A 443 -29.78 -0.46 24.37
CA GLN A 443 -29.60 0.95 24.73
C GLN A 443 -28.19 1.24 25.28
N GLN A 444 -27.59 0.31 26.02
CA GLN A 444 -26.25 0.50 26.60
C GLN A 444 -25.15 0.55 25.53
N GLU A 445 -25.27 -0.23 24.46
CA GLU A 445 -24.32 -0.19 23.34
C GLU A 445 -24.36 1.16 22.61
N ILE A 446 -25.56 1.69 22.37
CA ILE A 446 -25.76 3.02 21.77
C ILE A 446 -25.07 4.09 22.60
N ILE A 447 -25.27 4.06 23.92
CA ILE A 447 -24.66 5.00 24.86
C ILE A 447 -23.13 4.90 24.81
N ASN A 448 -22.58 3.69 24.79
CA ASN A 448 -21.14 3.49 24.65
C ASN A 448 -20.61 4.06 23.33
N TYR A 449 -21.36 3.94 22.23
CA TYR A 449 -20.97 4.53 20.95
C TYR A 449 -20.95 6.07 20.98
N PHE A 450 -21.93 6.71 21.63
CA PHE A 450 -21.90 8.16 21.82
C PHE A 450 -20.73 8.62 22.69
N VAL A 451 -20.45 7.91 23.78
CA VAL A 451 -19.32 8.21 24.67
C VAL A 451 -17.99 8.08 23.94
N ASP A 452 -17.80 6.99 23.20
CA ASP A 452 -16.59 6.76 22.41
C ASP A 452 -16.41 7.84 21.33
N TYR A 453 -17.49 8.26 20.66
CA TYR A 453 -17.45 9.38 19.70
C TYR A 453 -16.95 10.67 20.35
N ILE A 454 -17.46 11.05 21.52
CA ILE A 454 -17.02 12.24 22.26
C ILE A 454 -15.56 12.13 22.66
N ILE A 455 -15.11 10.95 23.10
CA ILE A 455 -13.71 10.72 23.46
C ILE A 455 -12.82 10.88 22.23
N ILE A 456 -13.24 10.41 21.06
CA ILE A 456 -12.47 10.55 19.81
C ILE A 456 -12.39 12.02 19.38
N GLU A 457 -13.49 12.76 19.40
CA GLU A 457 -13.51 14.20 19.11
C GLU A 457 -12.54 14.97 20.01
N ARG A 458 -12.55 14.67 21.31
CA ARG A 458 -11.63 15.30 22.27
C ARG A 458 -10.17 14.95 22.01
N LYS A 459 -9.88 13.72 21.55
CA LYS A 459 -8.52 13.37 21.09
C LYS A 459 -8.09 14.23 19.91
N ASN A 460 -8.96 14.39 18.92
CA ASN A 460 -8.66 15.18 17.72
C ASN A 460 -8.38 16.64 18.05
N PHE A 461 -9.11 17.22 19.00
CA PHE A 461 -8.85 18.58 19.48
C PHE A 461 -7.78 18.69 20.57
N ASN A 462 -7.00 17.62 20.81
CA ASN A 462 -5.94 17.59 21.82
C ASN A 462 -6.40 17.91 23.25
N MET A 463 -7.67 17.64 23.58
CA MET A 463 -8.27 17.95 24.88
C MET A 463 -8.03 16.88 25.95
N ILE A 464 -7.42 15.74 25.60
CA ILE A 464 -7.12 14.69 26.58
C ILE A 464 -5.84 15.04 27.34
N LEU A 465 -5.96 15.09 28.67
CA LEU A 465 -4.81 15.23 29.54
C LEU A 465 -4.08 13.91 29.74
N SER A 466 -2.76 13.99 29.81
CA SER A 466 -1.89 12.88 30.19
C SER A 466 -1.25 13.15 31.55
N LEU A 467 -0.95 12.09 32.32
CA LEU A 467 -0.22 12.19 33.58
C LEU A 467 1.14 12.89 33.40
N ASN A 468 1.72 12.82 32.19
CA ASN A 468 3.00 13.40 31.82
C ASN A 468 2.90 14.86 31.31
N ASP A 469 1.69 15.41 31.19
CA ASP A 469 1.50 16.80 30.74
C ASP A 469 2.08 17.78 31.77
N ASN A 470 2.72 18.84 31.27
CA ASN A 470 3.21 19.93 32.12
C ASN A 470 2.05 20.88 32.48
N ASP A 471 2.21 21.70 33.53
CA ASP A 471 1.14 22.57 34.04
C ASP A 471 0.57 23.53 32.98
N GLN A 472 1.43 24.09 32.12
CA GLN A 472 1.01 24.97 31.02
C GLN A 472 0.11 24.22 30.02
N THR A 473 0.52 23.03 29.57
CA THR A 473 -0.26 22.20 28.65
C THR A 473 -1.58 21.75 29.27
N ILE A 474 -1.60 21.48 30.58
CA ILE A 474 -2.83 21.18 31.32
C ILE A 474 -3.78 22.38 31.24
N LEU A 475 -3.31 23.59 31.57
CA LEU A 475 -4.13 24.80 31.57
C LEU A 475 -4.67 25.15 30.17
N ASP A 476 -3.84 25.01 29.13
CA ASP A 476 -4.24 25.24 27.74
C ASP A 476 -5.34 24.26 27.29
N LYS A 477 -5.19 22.97 27.62
CA LYS A 477 -6.19 21.94 27.32
C LYS A 477 -7.48 22.14 28.12
N ILE A 478 -7.41 22.61 29.37
CA ILE A 478 -8.58 23.01 30.16
C ILE A 478 -9.31 24.20 29.53
N ASN A 479 -8.58 25.20 29.04
CA ASN A 479 -9.18 26.34 28.34
C ASN A 479 -9.83 25.93 27.00
N LEU A 480 -9.23 25.00 26.27
CA LEU A 480 -9.84 24.39 25.09
C LEU A 480 -11.11 23.61 25.45
N LEU A 481 -11.09 22.83 26.54
CA LEU A 481 -12.29 22.21 27.06
C LEU A 481 -13.34 23.27 27.38
N LYS A 482 -13.01 24.37 28.09
CA LYS A 482 -13.95 25.46 28.41
C LYS A 482 -14.63 26.06 27.17
N THR A 483 -13.91 26.20 26.07
CA THR A 483 -14.38 26.89 24.85
C THR A 483 -15.05 25.99 23.81
N LYS A 484 -14.69 24.70 23.75
CA LYS A 484 -15.20 23.73 22.74
C LYS A 484 -15.76 22.45 23.41
N LYS A 485 -16.72 22.57 24.34
CA LYS A 485 -17.34 21.41 25.01
C LYS A 485 -18.36 20.63 24.17
N LYS A 486 -19.02 21.31 23.23
CA LYS A 486 -20.30 20.85 22.66
C LYS A 486 -20.11 20.05 21.39
N PHE A 487 -20.03 18.74 21.52
CA PHE A 487 -19.92 17.80 20.40
C PHE A 487 -21.29 17.22 19.98
N LEU A 488 -22.27 17.21 20.89
CA LEU A 488 -23.63 16.73 20.65
C LEU A 488 -24.57 17.91 20.38
N ILE A 489 -24.53 18.42 19.15
CA ILE A 489 -25.39 19.52 18.69
C ILE A 489 -26.59 18.93 17.93
N LYS A 490 -27.77 19.57 18.03
CA LYS A 490 -29.00 19.15 17.29
C LYS A 490 -28.77 18.89 15.81
N ASP A 491 -27.88 19.65 15.19
CA ASP A 491 -27.58 19.51 13.76
C ASP A 491 -26.75 18.26 13.43
N LYS A 492 -26.22 17.54 14.43
CA LYS A 492 -25.41 16.32 14.22
C LYS A 492 -26.07 15.04 14.74
N ILE A 493 -27.16 15.11 15.51
CA ILE A 493 -27.79 13.95 16.16
C ILE A 493 -29.30 13.99 15.95
N THR A 494 -29.90 12.82 15.80
CA THR A 494 -31.37 12.70 15.69
C THR A 494 -32.08 13.09 16.99
N GLU A 495 -33.30 13.61 16.89
CA GLU A 495 -34.13 13.94 18.05
C GLU A 495 -34.37 12.73 18.97
N ASN A 496 -34.55 11.54 18.38
CA ASN A 496 -34.67 10.29 19.13
C ASN A 496 -33.37 9.94 19.88
N GLY A 497 -32.21 10.17 19.28
CA GLY A 497 -30.91 9.98 19.93
C GLY A 497 -30.74 10.93 21.11
N LEU A 498 -31.11 12.20 20.95
CA LEU A 498 -31.09 13.18 22.03
C LEU A 498 -32.02 12.76 23.18
N LYS A 499 -33.25 12.33 22.90
CA LYS A 499 -34.18 11.83 23.93
C LYS A 499 -33.62 10.62 24.68
N LEU A 500 -33.01 9.67 23.98
CA LEU A 500 -32.38 8.50 24.60
C LEU A 500 -31.23 8.91 25.54
N ILE A 501 -30.37 9.83 25.10
CA ILE A 501 -29.28 10.37 25.91
C ILE A 501 -29.85 11.09 27.15
N GLN A 502 -30.89 11.91 26.96
CA GLN A 502 -31.53 12.65 28.05
C GLN A 502 -32.16 11.71 29.09
N ILE A 503 -32.87 10.66 28.65
CA ILE A 503 -33.46 9.64 29.53
C ILE A 503 -32.37 8.88 30.28
N PHE A 504 -31.28 8.49 29.60
CA PHE A 504 -30.16 7.81 30.24
C PHE A 504 -29.52 8.69 31.31
N ILE A 505 -29.27 9.97 31.01
CA ILE A 505 -28.72 10.93 31.98
C ILE A 505 -29.69 11.10 33.15
N GLN A 506 -30.99 11.25 32.91
CA GLN A 506 -31.98 11.45 33.97
C GLN A 506 -32.09 10.23 34.89
N ASN A 507 -32.10 9.01 34.33
CA ASN A 507 -32.16 7.76 35.08
C ASN A 507 -30.88 7.50 35.88
N THR A 508 -29.72 7.82 35.32
CA THR A 508 -28.44 7.66 36.04
C THR A 508 -28.29 8.70 37.14
N LEU A 509 -28.76 9.94 36.94
CA LEU A 509 -28.73 11.00 37.95
C LEU A 509 -29.73 10.74 39.10
N SER A 510 -30.89 10.14 38.83
CA SER A 510 -31.85 9.79 39.88
C SER A 510 -31.36 8.66 40.79
N MET A 511 -30.50 7.78 40.25
CA MET A 511 -29.92 6.65 40.97
C MET A 511 -28.49 6.94 41.49
N ILE A 512 -28.07 8.20 41.61
CA ILE A 512 -26.72 8.54 42.09
C ILE A 512 -26.39 7.86 43.42
N ASP A 513 -27.37 7.63 44.29
CA ASP A 513 -27.16 6.98 45.59
C ASP A 513 -26.71 5.51 45.48
N ASP A 514 -26.85 4.88 44.31
CA ASP A 514 -26.43 3.50 44.06
C ASP A 514 -24.93 3.41 43.69
N THR A 515 -24.15 2.90 44.63
CA THR A 515 -22.71 2.58 44.51
C THR A 515 -22.37 1.76 43.25
N GLN A 516 -23.27 0.90 42.78
CA GLN A 516 -23.03 0.08 41.58
C GLN A 516 -22.93 0.94 40.30
N ILE A 517 -23.58 2.11 40.24
CA ILE A 517 -23.54 2.99 39.06
C ILE A 517 -22.17 3.67 38.95
N LEU A 518 -21.52 3.93 40.08
CA LEU A 518 -20.15 4.43 40.16
C LEU A 518 -19.15 3.33 39.74
N LEU A 519 -19.32 2.11 40.26
CA LEU A 519 -18.46 0.96 39.95
C LEU A 519 -18.55 0.47 38.50
N THR A 520 -19.75 0.45 37.92
CA THR A 520 -19.97 0.10 36.50
C THR A 520 -19.57 1.21 35.53
N GLY A 521 -19.28 2.41 36.07
CA GLY A 521 -18.90 3.61 35.34
C GLY A 521 -20.03 4.23 34.51
N GLN A 522 -21.29 3.89 34.80
CA GLN A 522 -22.45 4.46 34.11
C GLN A 522 -22.61 5.95 34.43
N LEU A 523 -22.34 6.35 35.68
CA LEU A 523 -22.32 7.75 36.12
C LEU A 523 -21.36 8.58 35.27
N TRP A 524 -20.14 8.07 35.06
CA TRP A 524 -19.11 8.74 34.29
C TRP A 524 -19.51 8.92 32.82
N ARG A 525 -20.11 7.89 32.21
CA ARG A 525 -20.67 7.98 30.86
C ARG A 525 -21.75 9.05 30.75
N ALA A 526 -22.66 9.12 31.73
CA ALA A 526 -23.73 10.12 31.76
C ALA A 526 -23.18 11.56 31.88
N LEU A 527 -22.15 11.77 32.70
CA LEU A 527 -21.51 13.08 32.86
C LEU A 527 -20.80 13.54 31.57
N ILE A 528 -20.10 12.64 30.87
CA ILE A 528 -19.48 12.96 29.56
C ILE A 528 -20.56 13.43 28.58
N LEU A 529 -21.67 12.70 28.50
CA LEU A 529 -22.77 13.03 27.60
C LEU A 529 -23.39 14.38 27.97
N LEU A 530 -23.69 14.60 29.25
CA LEU A 530 -24.31 15.83 29.75
C LEU A 530 -23.50 17.07 29.35
N ASN A 531 -22.19 17.06 29.56
CA ASN A 531 -21.31 18.19 29.27
C ASN A 531 -21.12 18.46 27.77
N SER A 532 -21.41 17.47 26.93
CA SER A 532 -21.29 17.58 25.48
C SER A 532 -22.57 18.05 24.79
N LEU A 533 -23.70 18.14 25.52
CA LEU A 533 -24.99 18.65 25.02
C LEU A 533 -24.98 20.17 24.80
N SER A 534 -25.86 20.63 23.90
CA SER A 534 -26.06 22.06 23.64
C SER A 534 -26.73 22.78 24.83
N GLU A 535 -26.48 24.08 25.00
CA GLU A 535 -27.04 24.92 26.09
C GLU A 535 -28.58 24.90 26.16
N LYS A 536 -29.24 24.74 25.00
CA LYS A 536 -30.71 24.66 24.94
C LYS A 536 -31.24 23.30 25.41
N ASP A 537 -30.43 22.25 25.31
CA ASP A 537 -30.80 20.87 25.64
C ASP A 537 -30.30 20.44 27.03
N SER A 538 -29.33 21.18 27.60
CA SER A 538 -28.88 21.05 28.98
C SER A 538 -29.81 21.71 29.99
N ASN A 539 -30.59 22.72 29.59
CA ASN A 539 -31.47 23.47 30.49
C ASN A 539 -32.58 22.61 31.12
N THR A 540 -32.88 21.43 30.57
CA THR A 540 -33.82 20.46 31.16
C THR A 540 -33.15 19.40 32.05
N LEU A 541 -31.81 19.31 32.04
CA LEU A 541 -31.01 18.33 32.78
C LEU A 541 -29.91 19.05 33.55
N LEU A 542 -30.28 19.74 34.64
CA LEU A 542 -29.33 20.42 35.50
C LEU A 542 -28.69 19.42 36.47
N PHE A 543 -27.37 19.27 36.39
CA PHE A 543 -26.60 18.66 37.47
C PHE A 543 -26.58 19.63 38.66
N THR A 544 -27.40 19.35 39.67
CA THR A 544 -27.61 20.22 40.83
C THR A 544 -26.53 20.07 41.88
N ASN A 545 -26.37 21.08 42.75
CA ASN A 545 -25.50 21.02 43.93
C ASN A 545 -25.78 19.80 44.82
N THR A 546 -27.03 19.35 44.90
CA THR A 546 -27.41 18.16 45.67
C THR A 546 -26.85 16.86 45.06
N HIS A 547 -26.77 16.75 43.74
CA HIS A 547 -26.13 15.62 43.07
C HIS A 547 -24.62 15.60 43.33
N LEU A 548 -23.99 16.76 43.43
CA LEU A 548 -22.57 16.90 43.77
C LEU A 548 -22.26 16.53 45.21
N GLU A 549 -23.07 16.97 46.17
CA GLU A 549 -22.90 16.59 47.58
C GLU A 549 -22.95 15.07 47.72
N LYS A 550 -23.89 14.41 47.03
CA LYS A 550 -24.02 12.94 47.00
C LYS A 550 -22.83 12.25 46.32
N LEU A 551 -22.38 12.77 45.19
CA LEU A 551 -21.20 12.23 44.50
C LEU A 551 -19.93 12.41 45.34
N SER A 552 -19.82 13.55 46.03
CA SER A 552 -18.68 13.86 46.91
C SER A 552 -18.63 12.90 48.12
N SER A 553 -19.77 12.60 48.74
CA SER A 553 -19.82 11.67 49.86
C SER A 553 -19.50 10.23 49.44
N GLN A 554 -19.91 9.81 48.24
CA GLN A 554 -19.55 8.50 47.71
C GLN A 554 -18.07 8.37 47.35
N LEU A 555 -17.48 9.38 46.70
CA LEU A 555 -16.04 9.36 46.35
C LEU A 555 -15.12 9.37 47.58
N ILE A 556 -15.59 9.92 48.72
CA ILE A 556 -14.89 9.87 50.01
C ILE A 556 -14.94 8.46 50.62
N ASN A 557 -16.00 7.70 50.34
CA ASN A 557 -16.26 6.43 51.01
C ASN A 557 -15.86 5.20 50.19
N GLU A 558 -15.73 5.30 48.86
CA GLU A 558 -15.43 4.17 47.97
C GLU A 558 -14.19 4.41 47.07
N PRO A 559 -13.29 3.41 46.93
CA PRO A 559 -12.16 3.49 46.02
C PRO A 559 -12.58 3.34 44.55
N LEU A 560 -12.12 4.25 43.69
CA LEU A 560 -12.35 4.16 42.23
C LEU A 560 -11.69 2.88 41.64
N PRO A 561 -12.36 2.19 40.69
CA PRO A 561 -11.81 1.00 40.06
C PRO A 561 -10.58 1.32 39.17
N SER A 562 -9.55 0.48 39.24
CA SER A 562 -8.24 0.62 38.57
C SER A 562 -8.20 0.21 37.09
N SER A 563 -9.33 -0.15 36.49
CA SER A 563 -9.39 -0.69 35.12
C SER A 563 -9.56 0.42 34.04
N SER A 564 -9.93 0.05 32.81
CA SER A 564 -10.08 0.93 31.63
C SER A 564 -11.01 2.15 31.82
N SER A 565 -11.74 2.21 32.93
CA SER A 565 -12.46 3.37 33.44
C SER A 565 -11.56 4.55 33.80
N SER A 566 -10.27 4.34 34.09
CA SER A 566 -9.31 5.36 34.52
C SER A 566 -9.24 6.59 33.59
N SER A 567 -9.19 6.39 32.27
CA SER A 567 -9.17 7.50 31.31
C SER A 567 -10.51 8.23 31.21
N ILE A 568 -11.62 7.51 31.36
CA ILE A 568 -12.97 8.08 31.32
C ILE A 568 -13.22 8.91 32.59
N ILE A 569 -12.83 8.36 33.75
CA ILE A 569 -12.90 8.99 35.07
C ILE A 569 -12.07 10.27 35.13
N ALA A 570 -10.84 10.24 34.61
CA ALA A 570 -9.98 11.42 34.54
C ALA A 570 -10.63 12.54 33.70
N LEU A 571 -11.17 12.19 32.52
CA LEU A 571 -11.84 13.14 31.62
C LEU A 571 -13.10 13.76 32.24
N THR A 572 -13.90 12.98 32.96
CA THR A 572 -15.10 13.48 33.63
C THR A 572 -14.83 14.37 34.82
N LEU A 573 -13.84 13.99 35.66
CA LEU A 573 -13.42 14.82 36.79
C LEU A 573 -12.88 16.16 36.27
N LEU A 574 -12.14 16.14 35.17
CA LEU A 574 -11.68 17.35 34.49
C LEU A 574 -12.80 18.26 34.02
N GLU A 575 -13.85 17.69 33.45
CA GLU A 575 -14.98 18.49 32.98
C GLU A 575 -15.71 19.17 34.13
N LEU A 576 -15.95 18.45 35.23
CA LEU A 576 -16.54 18.99 36.46
C LEU A 576 -15.69 20.15 37.02
N ILE A 577 -14.36 20.01 37.02
CA ILE A 577 -13.47 21.07 37.47
C ILE A 577 -13.47 22.25 36.46
N SER A 578 -13.50 21.95 35.14
CA SER A 578 -13.52 22.97 34.08
C SER A 578 -14.84 23.75 33.95
N SER A 579 -15.96 23.24 34.49
CA SER A 579 -17.22 24.00 34.63
C SER A 579 -17.14 25.10 35.70
N ASN A 580 -15.95 25.34 36.27
CA ASN A 580 -15.62 26.46 37.15
C ASN A 580 -16.37 26.50 38.48
N GLN A 581 -17.10 25.45 38.83
CA GLN A 581 -17.77 25.36 40.11
C GLN A 581 -17.76 23.89 40.55
N LEU A 582 -17.71 23.67 41.87
CA LEU A 582 -18.53 22.70 42.63
C LEU A 582 -17.77 21.78 43.61
N PHE A 583 -16.48 21.49 43.43
CA PHE A 583 -15.69 20.78 44.47
C PHE A 583 -14.91 21.76 45.34
N SER A 584 -15.13 21.72 46.65
CA SER A 584 -14.43 22.56 47.61
C SER A 584 -12.96 22.15 47.75
N THR A 585 -12.11 23.10 48.14
CA THR A 585 -10.72 22.82 48.57
C THR A 585 -10.69 21.79 49.72
N THR A 586 -11.71 21.82 50.59
CA THR A 586 -11.88 20.87 51.69
C THR A 586 -12.14 19.44 51.22
N PHE A 587 -12.91 19.23 50.15
CA PHE A 587 -13.18 17.90 49.58
C PHE A 587 -11.89 17.23 49.07
N TRP A 588 -11.08 17.97 48.30
CA TRP A 588 -9.81 17.46 47.80
C TRP A 588 -8.78 17.21 48.90
N TYR A 589 -8.79 18.08 49.92
CA TYR A 589 -7.98 17.88 51.12
C TYR A 589 -8.39 16.60 51.87
N THR A 590 -9.70 16.33 52.03
CA THR A 590 -10.18 15.10 52.67
C THR A 590 -9.80 13.84 51.90
N ILE A 591 -9.85 13.87 50.56
CA ILE A 591 -9.41 12.74 49.72
C ILE A 591 -7.91 12.47 49.90
N LEU A 592 -7.06 13.51 49.89
CA LEU A 592 -5.62 13.33 50.09
C LEU A 592 -5.26 12.82 51.48
N LYS A 593 -6.06 13.18 52.49
CA LYS A 593 -5.90 12.72 53.87
C LYS A 593 -6.27 11.23 54.03
N GLN A 594 -7.09 10.67 53.14
CA GLN A 594 -7.52 9.27 53.18
C GLN A 594 -6.51 8.28 52.58
N GLU A 595 -5.30 8.73 52.19
CA GLU A 595 -4.20 7.88 51.68
C GLU A 595 -4.61 6.93 50.53
N PHE A 596 -5.41 7.42 49.58
CA PHE A 596 -5.82 6.59 48.44
C PHE A 596 -4.64 6.22 47.52
N GLN A 597 -4.49 4.92 47.23
CA GLN A 597 -3.45 4.36 46.35
C GLN A 597 -3.70 4.56 44.84
N SER A 598 -4.42 5.60 44.41
CA SER A 598 -4.66 5.86 42.98
C SER A 598 -3.93 7.13 42.46
N GLU A 599 -3.11 6.96 41.42
CA GLU A 599 -2.44 8.05 40.69
C GLU A 599 -3.45 9.06 40.10
N LEU A 600 -4.67 8.61 39.83
CA LEU A 600 -5.76 9.44 39.30
C LEU A 600 -6.22 10.49 40.30
N TYR A 601 -6.32 10.16 41.60
CA TYR A 601 -6.70 11.14 42.62
C TYR A 601 -5.62 12.22 42.77
N LEU A 602 -4.34 11.82 42.75
CA LEU A 602 -3.19 12.75 42.75
C LEU A 602 -3.21 13.67 41.52
N PHE A 603 -3.56 13.13 40.35
CA PHE A 603 -3.69 13.93 39.14
C PHE A 603 -4.86 14.93 39.21
N CYS A 604 -6.04 14.48 39.64
CA CYS A 604 -7.23 15.33 39.74
C CYS A 604 -7.08 16.43 40.79
N THR A 605 -6.42 16.13 41.92
CA THR A 605 -6.08 17.13 42.95
C THR A 605 -5.11 18.18 42.41
N ARG A 606 -4.04 17.78 41.69
CA ARG A 606 -3.14 18.70 40.97
C ARG A 606 -3.90 19.64 40.05
N ILE A 607 -4.86 19.14 39.27
CA ILE A 607 -5.66 19.95 38.35
C ILE A 607 -6.61 20.92 39.09
N SER A 608 -7.30 20.45 40.13
CA SER A 608 -8.21 21.31 40.90
C SER A 608 -7.49 22.51 41.51
N PHE A 609 -6.26 22.32 42.00
CA PHE A 609 -5.43 23.39 42.56
C PHE A 609 -4.95 24.37 41.48
N LEU A 610 -4.59 23.89 40.28
CA LEU A 610 -4.23 24.74 39.14
C LEU A 610 -5.38 25.66 38.68
N ILE A 611 -6.64 25.22 38.84
CA ILE A 611 -7.81 25.98 38.37
C ILE A 611 -8.35 26.94 39.45
N ASN A 612 -8.35 26.55 40.72
CA ASN A 612 -9.05 27.26 41.78
C ASN A 612 -8.24 28.36 42.49
N ASN A 613 -6.96 28.61 42.15
CA ASN A 613 -6.08 29.60 42.79
C ASN A 613 -6.31 29.67 44.31
N THR A 614 -5.72 28.74 45.04
CA THR A 614 -5.98 28.54 46.48
C THR A 614 -5.90 29.81 47.32
N GLU A 615 -6.83 29.93 48.29
CA GLU A 615 -6.60 30.69 49.52
C GLU A 615 -5.37 30.12 50.26
N GLU A 616 -4.50 31.00 50.76
CA GLU A 616 -3.18 30.68 51.31
C GLU A 616 -3.20 29.63 52.44
N ASP A 617 -4.30 29.54 53.20
CA ASP A 617 -4.40 28.80 54.47
C ASP A 617 -4.21 27.26 54.39
N TYR A 618 -4.41 26.66 53.22
CA TYR A 618 -4.32 25.20 53.04
C TYR A 618 -3.19 24.75 52.10
N PHE A 619 -2.45 25.68 51.51
CA PHE A 619 -1.47 25.39 50.47
C PHE A 619 -0.24 24.62 51.00
N ASP A 620 0.31 25.04 52.14
CA ASP A 620 1.49 24.41 52.74
C ASP A 620 1.21 22.97 53.20
N LYS A 621 0.07 22.74 53.84
CA LYS A 621 -0.38 21.40 54.27
C LYS A 621 -0.64 20.49 53.07
N PHE A 622 -1.13 21.04 51.96
CA PHE A 622 -1.34 20.30 50.72
C PHE A 622 -0.01 19.85 50.10
N ILE A 623 1.01 20.71 50.06
CA ILE A 623 2.34 20.33 49.55
C ILE A 623 2.96 19.21 50.40
N GLU A 624 2.81 19.24 51.72
CA GLU A 624 3.27 18.13 52.57
C GLU A 624 2.53 16.82 52.30
N LEU A 625 1.19 16.85 52.24
CA LEU A 625 0.38 15.65 51.95
C LEU A 625 0.64 15.09 50.55
N LEU A 626 0.86 15.95 49.56
CA LEU A 626 1.28 15.53 48.22
C LEU A 626 2.66 14.88 48.25
N LYS A 627 3.62 15.43 48.98
CA LYS A 627 4.97 14.82 49.11
C LYS A 627 4.91 13.45 49.74
N ILE A 628 4.12 13.29 50.81
CA ILE A 628 3.94 12.00 51.50
C ILE A 628 3.34 10.97 50.56
N ASN A 629 2.23 11.31 49.88
CA ASN A 629 1.60 10.40 48.93
C ASN A 629 2.49 10.14 47.69
N LEU A 630 3.22 11.12 47.15
CA LEU A 630 4.11 10.88 46.01
C LEU A 630 5.32 10.00 46.38
N SER A 631 5.81 10.07 47.61
CA SER A 631 6.91 9.23 48.09
C SER A 631 6.54 7.75 48.24
N SER A 632 5.24 7.43 48.30
CA SER A 632 4.74 6.05 48.41
C SER A 632 4.39 5.41 47.06
N PHE A 633 4.45 6.16 45.94
CA PHE A 633 4.21 5.65 44.59
C PHE A 633 5.50 5.57 43.76
N ASN A 634 5.56 4.57 42.88
CA ASN A 634 6.66 4.39 41.90
C ASN A 634 6.51 5.27 40.63
N SER A 635 5.78 6.39 40.65
CA SER A 635 5.33 7.07 39.43
C SER A 635 5.84 8.49 39.18
N ASN A 636 6.09 8.77 37.89
CA ASN A 636 6.63 9.98 37.28
C ASN A 636 5.68 11.20 37.32
N ILE A 637 5.05 11.51 38.46
CA ILE A 637 4.25 12.73 38.58
C ILE A 637 5.20 13.90 38.81
N ARG A 638 5.51 14.66 37.75
CA ARG A 638 6.25 15.92 37.86
C ARG A 638 5.46 16.89 38.74
N LEU A 639 6.08 17.31 39.84
CA LEU A 639 5.51 18.25 40.80
C LEU A 639 5.30 19.65 40.18
N LEU A 640 4.21 20.28 40.61
CA LEU A 640 3.72 21.61 40.23
C LEU A 640 4.82 22.68 40.22
N SER A 641 4.91 23.47 39.15
CA SER A 641 5.58 24.76 39.15
C SER A 641 4.53 25.86 39.28
N LEU A 642 4.13 26.19 40.51
CA LEU A 642 3.22 27.29 40.78
C LEU A 642 4.00 28.61 40.91
N TYR A 643 3.68 29.56 40.03
CA TYR A 643 4.17 30.94 40.16
C TYR A 643 3.25 31.69 41.11
N MET A 644 3.76 32.04 42.29
CA MET A 644 3.11 33.00 43.19
C MET A 644 3.28 34.40 42.60
N THR A 645 2.20 35.07 42.22
CA THR A 645 2.18 36.53 42.04
C THR A 645 1.72 37.17 43.35
N LEU A 646 2.63 37.28 44.31
CA LEU A 646 2.52 38.25 45.38
C LEU A 646 3.56 39.34 45.12
N ASN A 647 3.17 40.59 45.38
CA ASN A 647 3.99 41.79 45.20
C ASN A 647 5.48 41.54 45.50
N GLU A 648 6.30 41.72 44.47
CA GLU A 648 7.76 41.78 44.48
C GLU A 648 8.51 40.64 45.21
N TYR A 649 8.95 39.67 44.40
CA TYR A 649 10.07 38.73 44.62
C TYR A 649 9.92 37.62 45.67
N VAL A 650 9.15 36.56 45.39
CA VAL A 650 9.56 35.19 45.76
C VAL A 650 9.10 34.18 44.71
N LEU A 651 10.05 33.53 44.05
CA LEU A 651 9.85 32.48 43.05
C LEU A 651 10.30 31.14 43.65
N ILE A 652 9.42 30.42 44.34
CA ILE A 652 9.75 29.10 44.88
C ILE A 652 9.54 28.05 43.79
N LYS A 653 10.62 27.64 43.13
CA LYS A 653 10.65 26.44 42.27
C LYS A 653 10.98 25.22 43.12
N ILE A 654 10.00 24.37 43.44
CA ILE A 654 10.26 23.04 43.99
C ILE A 654 10.37 22.06 42.80
N PHE A 655 11.60 21.76 42.39
CA PHE A 655 11.88 20.62 41.52
C PHE A 655 12.09 19.38 42.39
N LEU A 656 11.24 18.37 42.21
CA LEU A 656 11.59 16.99 42.57
C LEU A 656 11.70 16.22 41.25
N ILE A 657 12.96 15.96 40.88
CA ILE A 657 13.35 15.01 39.85
C ILE A 657 13.27 13.64 40.52
N ILE A 658 12.41 12.76 39.99
CA ILE A 658 12.71 11.38 39.57
C ILE A 658 11.75 11.08 38.43
#